data_AF-A0AB37HSE4-F1
#
_entry.id   AF-A0AB37HSE4-F1
#
_cell.length_a   1.000
_cell.length_b   1.000
_cell.length_c   1.000
_cell.angle_alpha   90.00
_cell.angle_beta   90.00
_cell.angle_gamma   90.00
#
_symmetry.space_group_name_H-M   'P 1'
#
loop_
_entity.id
_entity.type
_entity.pdbx_description
1 polymer ?
#
loop_
_entity_poly.entity_id
_entity_poly.type
_entity_poly.pdbx_seq_one_letter_code
_entity_poly.pdbx_strand_id
1 'polypeptide(L)'
;MNIKKIFNEVCLIEKNTNDFFKIKMFDSDEFFYITPKYLDLREHAIKKTNFEDNILMILEIDQKILYVHIKNGMIYISPYLNGNTEKSLDISIESYYDKFKIQKTKYAYEVLDENNNKYELNESIFLKGYSKIDSLERIHSNEPYIYLKIRYHHIVSFLEYTISKKEFSLKTSYVQMIDLEGNLGFNLISNNTFELSNLSNEVIKISELIKEKHLKIKSKIALQNFNPIIVKLNNRLLTISYNSPDLINIEQDLVEKPTFNVSHINSSNTRHGIKFSGHIDYKYHFNNLFNNVVTRDGLILSKIKWKDNGDFEFEVSKYKLKELKEVHNNLYFAYNEIIIHPLIVENPDDLKNTVLCTNNHKKTSYISRISAVDKAVITSIPKLPIYNQFNQFKISLSKKIADSVLKFKKKNVNLYFEKDASSASESGFVMFEAIKKLEHLNSVNKFVIDKKSSSYEILRKQYKHDILKRFSFKHYYYVFMADHFISSELSNHVIAIKTFDNLLSNKIKKTPLYFLQHGIMFAKPVENPQGRSFYKENQNNNLVKSVISSDLEALEFYKMGYDKQDLMKTGLPKLDHAYLNKNANKIAFMPTWRYWEEMYVVNNEIEKTSYYQSIIEVIDAFEKAGLLDRLLIVPHNKFAQYFKENFKKYAHIIDTNPTEALKNSIIFITDYSSIIYDAIYRGAYPIFYWKEKDYLIKNYKATPPLNESNAPGPIAYDEAELIDEINKAIDGNYILNEEYNHKYEEINEFKDNQNTKRVIEKLIEDKVL
;
A
#
# COMPACT_ATOMS: atom_id res chain seq x y z
N MET A 1 -12.00 -21.80 5.82
CA MET A 1 -11.79 -21.04 7.07
C MET A 1 -11.44 -19.61 6.72
N ASN A 2 -12.14 -18.65 7.33
CA ASN A 2 -11.95 -17.22 7.10
C ASN A 2 -11.67 -16.52 8.44
N ILE A 3 -10.69 -15.60 8.49
CA ILE A 3 -10.43 -14.80 9.69
C ILE A 3 -11.33 -13.56 9.62
N LYS A 4 -12.39 -13.52 10.44
CA LYS A 4 -13.30 -12.36 10.50
C LYS A 4 -12.62 -11.16 11.16
N LYS A 5 -11.90 -11.40 12.26
CA LYS A 5 -11.27 -10.36 13.07
C LYS A 5 -10.09 -10.92 13.84
N ILE A 6 -9.01 -10.15 13.87
CA ILE A 6 -7.92 -10.30 14.85
C ILE A 6 -7.86 -9.03 15.69
N PHE A 7 -7.67 -9.21 17.00
CA PHE A 7 -7.51 -8.13 17.97
C PHE A 7 -6.00 -7.91 18.14
N ASN A 8 -5.44 -7.08 17.26
CA ASN A 8 -3.99 -6.85 17.13
C ASN A 8 -3.37 -6.26 18.40
N GLU A 9 -4.20 -5.65 19.24
CA GLU A 9 -3.87 -5.19 20.59
C GLU A 9 -3.48 -6.33 21.57
N VAL A 10 -3.80 -7.60 21.27
CA VAL A 10 -3.48 -8.76 22.15
C VAL A 10 -2.67 -9.85 21.45
N CYS A 11 -2.85 -10.06 20.15
CA CYS A 11 -2.08 -11.06 19.42
C CYS A 11 -1.89 -10.71 17.94
N LEU A 12 -0.93 -11.37 17.32
CA LEU A 12 -0.64 -11.21 15.89
C LEU A 12 -0.37 -12.56 15.23
N ILE A 13 -0.81 -12.70 13.98
CA ILE A 13 -0.44 -13.85 13.15
C ILE A 13 1.01 -13.65 12.70
N GLU A 14 1.89 -14.52 13.18
CA GLU A 14 3.31 -14.52 12.83
C GLU A 14 3.56 -15.32 11.56
N LYS A 15 2.88 -16.46 11.42
CA LYS A 15 2.95 -17.31 10.24
C LYS A 15 1.57 -17.89 9.94
N ASN A 16 1.17 -17.80 8.68
CA ASN A 16 -0.03 -18.44 8.17
C ASN A 16 0.38 -19.51 7.16
N THR A 17 -0.08 -20.74 7.34
CA THR A 17 0.15 -21.87 6.45
C THR A 17 -1.12 -22.71 6.35
N ASN A 18 -1.20 -23.58 5.35
CA ASN A 18 -2.34 -24.52 5.21
C ASN A 18 -2.50 -25.45 6.42
N ASP A 19 -1.41 -25.73 7.14
CA ASP A 19 -1.40 -26.69 8.26
C ASP A 19 -1.65 -26.03 9.62
N PHE A 20 -1.33 -24.74 9.76
CA PHE A 20 -1.50 -24.00 11.00
C PHE A 20 -1.41 -22.48 10.85
N PHE A 21 -2.04 -21.78 11.81
CA PHE A 21 -1.66 -20.43 12.19
C PHE A 21 -0.69 -20.47 13.37
N LYS A 22 0.45 -19.80 13.24
CA LYS A 22 1.34 -19.47 14.37
C LYS A 22 0.94 -18.10 14.85
N ILE A 23 0.35 -18.04 16.04
CA ILE A 23 -0.09 -16.81 16.67
C ILE A 23 0.90 -16.48 17.76
N LYS A 24 1.46 -15.28 17.70
CA LYS A 24 2.35 -14.73 18.72
C LYS A 24 1.51 -13.83 19.62
N MET A 25 1.60 -14.07 20.92
CA MET A 25 1.03 -13.17 21.91
C MET A 25 1.82 -11.87 21.89
N PHE A 26 1.09 -10.77 21.89
CA PHE A 26 1.65 -9.45 21.64
C PHE A 26 2.75 -9.07 22.67
N ASP A 27 3.87 -8.51 22.20
CA ASP A 27 5.11 -8.21 22.97
C ASP A 27 5.67 -9.34 23.86
N SER A 28 5.43 -10.62 23.52
CA SER A 28 6.05 -11.75 24.22
C SER A 28 6.66 -12.75 23.25
N ASP A 29 7.56 -13.61 23.75
CA ASP A 29 8.03 -14.78 23.01
C ASP A 29 7.02 -15.94 23.08
N GLU A 30 5.86 -15.73 23.71
CA GLU A 30 4.80 -16.73 23.81
C GLU A 30 4.07 -16.86 22.47
N PHE A 31 4.05 -18.07 21.91
CA PHE A 31 3.25 -18.40 20.72
C PHE A 31 2.36 -19.62 20.97
N PHE A 32 1.27 -19.69 20.22
CA PHE A 32 0.42 -20.86 20.13
C PHE A 32 0.05 -21.15 18.68
N TYR A 33 -0.38 -22.38 18.44
CA TYR A 33 -0.73 -22.85 17.11
C TYR A 33 -2.21 -23.17 17.04
N ILE A 34 -2.87 -22.68 16.01
CA ILE A 34 -4.20 -23.13 15.61
C ILE A 34 -4.02 -24.02 14.40
N THR A 35 -4.30 -25.32 14.56
CA THR A 35 -4.27 -26.29 13.47
C THR A 35 -5.70 -26.73 13.12
N PRO A 36 -5.93 -27.36 11.95
CA PRO A 36 -7.25 -27.85 11.54
C PRO A 36 -7.98 -28.73 12.56
N LYS A 37 -7.26 -29.38 13.48
CA LYS A 37 -7.85 -30.22 14.52
C LYS A 37 -8.71 -29.45 15.54
N TYR A 38 -8.50 -28.13 15.67
CA TYR A 38 -9.29 -27.29 16.59
C TYR A 38 -10.49 -26.61 15.91
N LEU A 39 -10.70 -26.89 14.62
CA LEU A 39 -11.64 -26.21 13.74
C LEU A 39 -12.90 -27.03 13.49
N ASP A 40 -13.38 -27.73 14.52
CA ASP A 40 -14.43 -28.75 14.44
C ASP A 40 -15.70 -28.37 15.20
N LEU A 41 -15.87 -27.06 15.52
CA LEU A 41 -17.00 -26.52 16.29
C LEU A 41 -17.16 -27.15 17.68
N ARG A 42 -16.06 -27.64 18.26
CA ARG A 42 -15.95 -28.07 19.67
C ARG A 42 -15.03 -27.13 20.44
N GLU A 43 -15.02 -27.28 21.76
CA GLU A 43 -14.17 -26.45 22.62
C GLU A 43 -12.82 -27.08 22.88
N HIS A 44 -11.77 -26.31 22.62
CA HIS A 44 -10.39 -26.75 22.76
C HIS A 44 -9.64 -25.80 23.69
N ALA A 45 -8.94 -26.37 24.67
CA ALA A 45 -7.90 -25.66 25.40
C ALA A 45 -6.61 -25.78 24.59
N ILE A 46 -6.00 -24.67 24.23
CA ILE A 46 -4.80 -24.66 23.39
C ILE A 46 -3.55 -24.62 24.25
N LYS A 47 -3.45 -23.62 25.14
CA LYS A 47 -2.22 -23.29 25.84
C LYS A 47 -2.48 -22.40 27.06
N LYS A 48 -1.74 -22.63 28.16
CA LYS A 48 -1.69 -21.70 29.30
C LYS A 48 -0.94 -20.43 28.92
N THR A 49 -1.38 -19.31 29.45
CA THR A 49 -0.84 -17.98 29.17
C THR A 49 -0.92 -17.09 30.41
N ASN A 50 -0.02 -16.10 30.53
CA ASN A 50 -0.04 -15.14 31.64
C ASN A 50 -0.80 -13.85 31.30
N PHE A 51 -1.39 -13.79 30.11
CA PHE A 51 -2.15 -12.64 29.63
C PHE A 51 -3.53 -12.60 30.29
N GLU A 52 -4.05 -11.38 30.46
CA GLU A 52 -5.40 -11.16 30.97
C GLU A 52 -6.47 -11.69 30.02
N ASP A 53 -7.65 -11.94 30.58
CA ASP A 53 -8.83 -12.36 29.83
C ASP A 53 -9.12 -11.36 28.71
N ASN A 54 -9.24 -11.89 27.48
CA ASN A 54 -9.42 -11.07 26.29
C ASN A 54 -9.82 -11.92 25.09
N ILE A 55 -10.39 -11.29 24.08
CA ILE A 55 -10.67 -11.94 22.80
C ILE A 55 -9.47 -11.72 21.88
N LEU A 56 -8.96 -12.81 21.31
CA LEU A 56 -7.78 -12.81 20.45
C LEU A 56 -8.19 -12.74 18.98
N MET A 57 -9.18 -13.56 18.59
CA MET A 57 -9.59 -13.66 17.20
C MET A 57 -10.99 -14.24 17.04
N ILE A 58 -11.60 -13.94 15.89
CA ILE A 58 -12.88 -14.49 15.43
C ILE A 58 -12.63 -15.18 14.10
N LEU A 59 -12.95 -16.47 14.05
CA LEU A 59 -12.83 -17.33 12.87
C LEU A 59 -14.23 -17.71 12.37
N GLU A 60 -14.35 -17.90 11.07
CA GLU A 60 -15.56 -18.41 10.41
C GLU A 60 -15.24 -19.71 9.65
N ILE A 61 -16.05 -20.73 9.92
CA ILE A 61 -15.94 -22.07 9.35
C ILE A 61 -17.35 -22.56 9.05
N ASP A 62 -17.62 -22.87 7.78
CA ASP A 62 -18.94 -23.34 7.32
C ASP A 62 -20.09 -22.46 7.84
N GLN A 63 -19.92 -21.14 7.71
CA GLN A 63 -20.86 -20.10 8.17
C GLN A 63 -21.09 -20.07 9.70
N LYS A 64 -20.27 -20.76 10.49
CA LYS A 64 -20.30 -20.75 11.94
C LYS A 64 -19.06 -20.09 12.53
N ILE A 65 -19.24 -19.47 13.69
CA ILE A 65 -18.22 -18.67 14.34
C ILE A 65 -17.47 -19.48 15.39
N LEU A 66 -16.15 -19.28 15.45
CA LEU A 66 -15.27 -19.74 16.52
C LEU A 66 -14.55 -18.55 17.12
N TYR A 67 -14.61 -18.45 18.45
CA TYR A 67 -13.95 -17.41 19.22
C TYR A 67 -12.67 -17.96 19.84
N VAL A 68 -11.55 -17.33 19.52
CA VAL A 68 -10.27 -17.58 20.17
C VAL A 68 -10.08 -16.53 21.23
N HIS A 69 -10.00 -16.94 22.49
CA HIS A 69 -10.00 -16.02 23.62
C HIS A 69 -9.20 -16.58 24.81
N ILE A 70 -8.86 -15.70 25.73
CA ILE A 70 -8.19 -16.01 26.99
C ILE A 70 -9.24 -15.96 28.09
N LYS A 71 -9.23 -16.97 28.93
CA LYS A 71 -10.04 -17.02 30.14
C LYS A 71 -9.26 -17.72 31.24
N ASN A 72 -9.14 -17.08 32.40
CA ASN A 72 -8.43 -17.61 33.57
C ASN A 72 -7.02 -18.15 33.24
N GLY A 73 -6.25 -17.41 32.44
CA GLY A 73 -4.87 -17.77 32.07
C GLY A 73 -4.73 -18.97 31.13
N MET A 74 -5.79 -19.30 30.38
CA MET A 74 -5.77 -20.34 29.33
C MET A 74 -6.39 -19.81 28.04
N ILE A 75 -5.76 -20.14 26.92
CA ILE A 75 -6.23 -19.84 25.57
C ILE A 75 -7.20 -20.94 25.14
N TYR A 76 -8.42 -20.55 24.77
CA TYR A 76 -9.47 -21.42 24.28
C TYR A 76 -9.85 -21.10 22.85
N ILE A 77 -10.31 -22.12 22.12
CA ILE A 77 -11.16 -21.97 20.93
C ILE A 77 -12.53 -22.53 21.31
N SER A 78 -13.57 -21.71 21.15
CA SER A 78 -14.93 -22.12 21.50
C SER A 78 -15.95 -21.50 20.54
N PRO A 79 -16.99 -22.25 20.11
CA PRO A 79 -18.15 -21.68 19.43
C PRO A 79 -19.15 -21.03 20.39
N TYR A 80 -18.94 -21.13 21.71
CA TYR A 80 -19.91 -20.73 22.72
C TYR A 80 -19.63 -19.29 23.22
N LEU A 81 -20.68 -18.47 23.18
CA LEU A 81 -20.73 -17.08 23.61
C LEU A 81 -21.53 -16.90 24.92
N ASN A 82 -22.20 -17.96 25.38
CA ASN A 82 -23.25 -17.89 26.39
C ASN A 82 -22.87 -18.40 27.79
N GLY A 83 -21.56 -18.57 28.02
CA GLY A 83 -21.04 -19.06 29.30
C GLY A 83 -21.55 -20.47 29.66
N ASN A 84 -22.03 -21.27 28.70
CA ASN A 84 -22.59 -22.61 28.99
C ASN A 84 -21.54 -23.60 29.51
N THR A 85 -20.27 -23.33 29.27
CA THR A 85 -19.15 -24.17 29.68
C THR A 85 -18.05 -23.32 30.30
N GLU A 86 -17.14 -23.95 31.04
CA GLU A 86 -15.99 -23.27 31.62
C GLU A 86 -15.09 -22.61 30.56
N LYS A 87 -15.06 -23.18 29.33
CA LYS A 87 -14.25 -22.72 28.18
C LYS A 87 -14.97 -21.72 27.27
N SER A 88 -16.24 -21.45 27.51
CA SER A 88 -17.03 -20.48 26.75
C SER A 88 -16.58 -19.06 27.06
N LEU A 89 -16.73 -18.18 26.05
CA LEU A 89 -16.74 -16.74 26.29
C LEU A 89 -17.85 -16.41 27.29
N ASP A 90 -17.59 -15.40 28.11
CA ASP A 90 -18.52 -14.90 29.11
C ASP A 90 -18.73 -13.39 28.88
N ILE A 91 -19.93 -13.03 28.42
CA ILE A 91 -20.32 -11.65 28.15
C ILE A 91 -21.32 -11.19 29.20
N SER A 92 -21.18 -9.94 29.63
CA SER A 92 -22.16 -9.30 30.50
C SER A 92 -23.29 -8.73 29.65
N ILE A 93 -24.54 -9.03 30.01
CA ILE A 93 -25.73 -8.50 29.35
C ILE A 93 -26.62 -7.83 30.41
N GLU A 94 -26.88 -6.55 30.22
CA GLU A 94 -27.80 -5.74 31.02
C GLU A 94 -29.04 -5.44 30.17
N SER A 95 -30.24 -5.74 30.68
CA SER A 95 -31.50 -5.44 30.01
C SER A 95 -32.13 -4.18 30.59
N TYR A 96 -32.50 -3.25 29.70
CA TYR A 96 -33.23 -2.02 30.03
C TYR A 96 -34.71 -2.08 29.65
N TYR A 97 -35.14 -3.18 29.02
CA TYR A 97 -36.54 -3.43 28.71
C TYR A 97 -36.93 -4.83 29.14
N ASP A 98 -37.74 -4.90 30.19
CA ASP A 98 -38.14 -6.14 30.88
C ASP A 98 -38.97 -7.09 30.01
N LYS A 99 -39.68 -6.56 29.01
CA LYS A 99 -40.47 -7.38 28.11
C LYS A 99 -39.66 -8.09 27.02
N PHE A 100 -38.43 -7.64 26.74
CA PHE A 100 -37.53 -8.39 25.88
C PHE A 100 -36.91 -9.53 26.68
N LYS A 101 -37.12 -10.77 26.21
CA LYS A 101 -36.59 -11.95 26.87
C LYS A 101 -35.27 -12.36 26.25
N ILE A 102 -34.33 -12.75 27.11
CA ILE A 102 -33.02 -13.25 26.69
C ILE A 102 -32.92 -14.70 27.13
N GLN A 103 -32.69 -15.58 26.17
CA GLN A 103 -32.53 -17.01 26.45
C GLN A 103 -31.23 -17.54 25.85
N LYS A 104 -30.63 -18.54 26.49
CA LYS A 104 -29.43 -19.19 25.96
C LYS A 104 -29.82 -20.16 24.85
N THR A 105 -29.17 -20.05 23.70
CA THR A 105 -29.24 -21.06 22.64
C THR A 105 -28.13 -22.10 22.84
N LYS A 106 -27.93 -22.97 21.86
CA LYS A 106 -26.78 -23.89 21.88
C LYS A 106 -25.46 -23.11 21.94
N TYR A 107 -25.29 -22.05 21.14
CA TYR A 107 -24.02 -21.36 20.95
C TYR A 107 -23.99 -19.95 21.51
N ALA A 108 -25.12 -19.26 21.60
CA ALA A 108 -25.17 -17.84 21.92
C ALA A 108 -26.38 -17.50 22.81
N TYR A 109 -26.78 -16.23 22.79
CA TYR A 109 -28.01 -15.74 23.40
C TYR A 109 -28.98 -15.34 22.29
N GLU A 110 -30.25 -15.70 22.44
CA GLU A 110 -31.35 -15.27 21.59
C GLU A 110 -32.17 -14.21 22.34
N VAL A 111 -32.39 -13.09 21.67
CA VAL A 111 -33.24 -11.98 22.11
C VAL A 111 -34.61 -12.17 21.46
N LEU A 112 -35.66 -12.15 22.28
CA LEU A 112 -37.06 -12.24 21.88
C LEU A 112 -37.75 -10.90 22.18
N ASP A 113 -38.37 -10.30 21.16
CA ASP A 113 -39.29 -9.18 21.39
C ASP A 113 -40.65 -9.66 21.93
N GLU A 114 -41.60 -8.73 22.16
CA GLU A 114 -42.93 -9.08 22.68
C GLU A 114 -43.75 -9.97 21.73
N ASN A 115 -43.49 -9.90 20.42
CA ASN A 115 -44.14 -10.72 19.39
C ASN A 115 -43.47 -12.09 19.23
N ASN A 116 -42.43 -12.39 20.02
CA ASN A 116 -41.55 -13.56 19.87
C ASN A 116 -40.77 -13.59 18.56
N ASN A 117 -40.55 -12.44 17.91
CA ASN A 117 -39.55 -12.37 16.87
C ASN A 117 -38.15 -12.52 17.50
N LYS A 118 -37.23 -13.11 16.76
CA LYS A 118 -35.97 -13.64 17.30
C LYS A 118 -34.76 -12.96 16.69
N TYR A 119 -33.78 -12.68 17.53
CA TYR A 119 -32.45 -12.28 17.10
C TYR A 119 -31.37 -12.98 17.93
N GLU A 120 -30.56 -13.82 17.29
CA GLU A 120 -29.41 -14.45 17.94
C GLU A 120 -28.20 -13.51 17.93
N LEU A 121 -27.64 -13.23 19.12
CA LEU A 121 -26.42 -12.44 19.25
C LEU A 121 -25.26 -13.17 18.56
N ASN A 122 -24.58 -12.48 17.65
CA ASN A 122 -23.50 -13.03 16.84
C ASN A 122 -22.19 -12.22 17.03
N GLU A 123 -21.20 -12.45 16.17
CA GLU A 123 -19.90 -11.79 16.25
C GLU A 123 -19.96 -10.25 16.17
N SER A 124 -21.05 -9.67 15.63
CA SER A 124 -21.19 -8.23 15.46
C SER A 124 -21.14 -7.44 16.78
N ILE A 125 -21.44 -8.08 17.93
CA ILE A 125 -21.27 -7.46 19.25
C ILE A 125 -19.80 -7.11 19.56
N PHE A 126 -18.85 -7.75 18.86
CA PHE A 126 -17.41 -7.48 18.97
C PHE A 126 -16.87 -6.60 17.85
N LEU A 127 -17.63 -6.42 16.77
CA LEU A 127 -17.20 -5.66 15.59
C LEU A 127 -17.63 -4.20 15.74
N LYS A 128 -16.65 -3.32 15.91
CA LYS A 128 -16.87 -1.87 16.02
C LYS A 128 -17.71 -1.33 14.85
N GLY A 129 -18.74 -0.55 15.15
CA GLY A 129 -19.59 0.09 14.16
C GLY A 129 -21.08 -0.18 14.36
N TYR A 130 -21.82 -0.13 13.26
CA TYR A 130 -23.27 -0.28 13.20
C TYR A 130 -23.63 -1.56 12.44
N SER A 131 -24.52 -2.37 13.00
CA SER A 131 -25.09 -3.56 12.36
C SER A 131 -26.61 -3.53 12.47
N LYS A 132 -27.32 -3.48 11.33
CA LYS A 132 -28.79 -3.43 11.28
C LYS A 132 -29.39 -4.76 11.75
N ILE A 133 -30.54 -4.67 12.42
CA ILE A 133 -31.35 -5.83 12.83
C ILE A 133 -32.76 -5.64 12.30
N ASP A 134 -33.17 -6.55 11.41
CA ASP A 134 -34.48 -6.54 10.75
C ASP A 134 -35.50 -7.46 11.44
N SER A 135 -35.05 -8.34 12.33
CA SER A 135 -35.87 -9.40 12.92
C SER A 135 -36.52 -9.03 14.25
N LEU A 136 -36.40 -7.77 14.70
CA LEU A 136 -37.02 -7.29 15.94
C LEU A 136 -37.96 -6.12 15.62
N GLU A 137 -39.05 -6.03 16.37
CA GLU A 137 -40.08 -5.01 16.17
C GLU A 137 -40.26 -4.15 17.43
N ARG A 138 -40.54 -2.86 17.21
CA ARG A 138 -40.91 -1.91 18.25
C ARG A 138 -42.41 -1.71 18.19
N ILE A 139 -43.10 -1.93 19.30
CA ILE A 139 -44.56 -2.02 19.35
C ILE A 139 -45.17 -0.76 19.96
N HIS A 140 -44.63 -0.29 21.08
CA HIS A 140 -45.14 0.84 21.84
C HIS A 140 -44.25 2.07 21.70
N SER A 141 -44.88 3.23 21.66
CA SER A 141 -44.18 4.51 21.58
C SER A 141 -43.39 4.84 22.85
N ASN A 142 -43.78 4.29 24.00
CA ASN A 142 -43.15 4.51 25.31
C ASN A 142 -41.95 3.58 25.58
N GLU A 143 -41.59 2.66 24.67
CA GLU A 143 -40.42 1.81 24.82
C GLU A 143 -39.12 2.62 24.94
N PRO A 144 -38.11 2.11 25.69
CA PRO A 144 -36.81 2.74 25.71
C PRO A 144 -36.16 2.70 24.33
N TYR A 145 -35.13 3.54 24.14
CA TYR A 145 -34.34 3.53 22.91
C TYR A 145 -33.19 2.53 22.97
N ILE A 146 -32.81 2.10 24.16
CA ILE A 146 -31.75 1.12 24.41
C ILE A 146 -32.42 -0.05 25.11
N TYR A 147 -32.25 -1.24 24.56
CA TYR A 147 -32.90 -2.46 25.05
C TYR A 147 -31.89 -3.29 25.81
N LEU A 148 -30.69 -3.44 25.27
CA LEU A 148 -29.60 -4.21 25.88
C LEU A 148 -28.30 -3.44 25.85
N LYS A 149 -27.49 -3.60 26.89
CA LYS A 149 -26.06 -3.29 26.90
C LYS A 149 -25.28 -4.57 27.12
N ILE A 150 -24.41 -4.86 26.16
CA ILE A 150 -23.58 -6.04 26.12
C ILE A 150 -22.14 -5.59 26.31
N ARG A 151 -21.42 -6.18 27.27
CA ARG A 151 -20.04 -5.82 27.56
C ARG A 151 -19.13 -7.05 27.58
N TYR A 152 -17.98 -6.90 26.94
CA TYR A 152 -16.87 -7.82 27.04
C TYR A 152 -15.56 -7.03 27.14
N HIS A 153 -14.96 -6.98 28.33
CA HIS A 153 -13.80 -6.14 28.66
C HIS A 153 -13.98 -4.67 28.21
N HIS A 154 -13.22 -4.26 27.20
CA HIS A 154 -13.17 -2.90 26.63
C HIS A 154 -14.17 -2.71 25.48
N ILE A 155 -14.94 -3.74 25.12
CA ILE A 155 -15.94 -3.72 24.06
C ILE A 155 -17.32 -3.54 24.68
N VAL A 156 -18.05 -2.53 24.21
CA VAL A 156 -19.42 -2.24 24.65
C VAL A 156 -20.31 -2.18 23.42
N SER A 157 -21.36 -2.98 23.39
CA SER A 157 -22.36 -3.00 22.31
C SER A 157 -23.74 -2.71 22.88
N PHE A 158 -24.51 -1.88 22.17
CA PHE A 158 -25.88 -1.57 22.54
C PHE A 158 -26.84 -2.09 21.47
N LEU A 159 -27.86 -2.82 21.92
CA LEU A 159 -29.05 -3.04 21.11
C LEU A 159 -29.96 -1.83 21.27
N GLU A 160 -30.09 -1.03 20.22
CA GLU A 160 -30.82 0.23 20.25
C GLU A 160 -31.74 0.41 19.04
N TYR A 161 -32.86 1.10 19.26
CA TYR A 161 -33.81 1.48 18.24
C TYR A 161 -33.63 2.95 17.86
N THR A 162 -33.41 3.23 16.57
CA THR A 162 -33.22 4.60 16.06
C THR A 162 -34.52 5.13 15.45
N ILE A 163 -35.14 6.16 16.04
CA ILE A 163 -36.42 6.73 15.58
C ILE A 163 -36.37 7.20 14.13
N SER A 164 -35.34 7.96 13.77
CA SER A 164 -35.23 8.58 12.44
C SER A 164 -35.12 7.55 11.31
N LYS A 165 -34.63 6.35 11.62
CA LYS A 165 -34.47 5.25 10.67
C LYS A 165 -35.51 4.14 10.82
N LYS A 166 -36.28 4.15 11.91
CA LYS A 166 -37.27 3.13 12.28
C LYS A 166 -36.71 1.70 12.26
N GLU A 167 -35.56 1.50 12.90
CA GLU A 167 -34.87 0.21 12.85
C GLU A 167 -34.14 -0.09 14.17
N PHE A 168 -33.97 -1.39 14.45
CA PHE A 168 -33.04 -1.87 15.47
C PHE A 168 -31.62 -1.99 14.90
N SER A 169 -30.65 -1.81 15.78
CA SER A 169 -29.25 -2.03 15.43
C SER A 169 -28.42 -2.41 16.64
N LEU A 170 -27.37 -3.18 16.39
CA LEU A 170 -26.23 -3.26 17.29
C LEU A 170 -25.25 -2.16 16.94
N LYS A 171 -24.92 -1.35 17.94
CA LYS A 171 -23.89 -0.32 17.83
C LYS A 171 -22.79 -0.61 18.83
N THR A 172 -21.62 -0.99 18.31
CA THR A 172 -20.48 -1.47 19.09
C THR A 172 -19.37 -0.41 19.13
N SER A 173 -18.90 -0.10 20.33
CA SER A 173 -17.83 0.84 20.62
C SER A 173 -16.71 0.19 21.42
N TYR A 174 -15.47 0.59 21.15
CA TYR A 174 -14.31 0.19 21.94
C TYR A 174 -13.94 1.33 22.89
N VAL A 175 -13.85 1.02 24.18
CA VAL A 175 -13.61 1.93 25.30
C VAL A 175 -12.37 1.47 26.05
N GLN A 176 -11.25 2.14 25.81
CA GLN A 176 -10.01 1.92 26.56
C GLN A 176 -9.76 3.13 27.44
N MET A 177 -9.23 2.92 28.64
CA MET A 177 -8.99 4.00 29.60
C MET A 177 -7.61 3.90 30.21
N ILE A 178 -7.02 5.06 30.47
CA ILE A 178 -5.82 5.22 31.28
C ILE A 178 -6.20 6.07 32.47
N ASP A 179 -6.50 5.38 33.57
CA ASP A 179 -6.82 5.96 34.85
C ASP A 179 -5.85 5.37 35.88
N LEU A 180 -4.82 6.13 36.21
CA LEU A 180 -3.77 5.67 37.12
C LEU A 180 -4.25 5.52 38.57
N GLU A 181 -5.36 6.19 38.90
CA GLU A 181 -5.87 6.27 40.27
C GLU A 181 -7.18 5.48 40.45
N GLY A 182 -7.81 5.02 39.36
CA GLY A 182 -9.05 4.24 39.36
C GLY A 182 -10.30 5.06 39.75
N ASN A 183 -10.20 6.38 39.66
CA ASN A 183 -11.15 7.32 40.23
C ASN A 183 -12.30 7.70 39.28
N LEU A 184 -12.24 7.39 37.98
CA LEU A 184 -13.16 7.96 36.99
C LEU A 184 -14.60 7.40 37.05
N GLY A 185 -14.72 6.07 37.22
CA GLY A 185 -16.00 5.37 37.08
C GLY A 185 -16.71 5.62 35.75
N PHE A 186 -15.97 5.67 34.63
CA PHE A 186 -16.55 5.91 33.30
C PHE A 186 -17.56 4.83 32.92
N ASN A 187 -18.77 5.26 32.57
CA ASN A 187 -19.83 4.37 32.16
C ASN A 187 -20.48 4.90 30.88
N LEU A 188 -20.40 4.11 29.81
CA LEU A 188 -21.10 4.40 28.57
C LEU A 188 -22.57 3.99 28.76
N ILE A 189 -23.48 4.97 28.66
CA ILE A 189 -24.93 4.76 28.81
C ILE A 189 -25.53 4.42 27.44
N SER A 190 -25.03 5.03 26.38
CA SER A 190 -25.37 4.76 24.98
C SER A 190 -24.17 5.05 24.07
N ASN A 191 -24.25 4.75 22.79
CA ASN A 191 -23.21 5.18 21.84
C ASN A 191 -23.06 6.70 21.69
N ASN A 192 -23.99 7.50 22.24
CA ASN A 192 -23.93 8.95 22.23
C ASN A 192 -23.91 9.59 23.62
N THR A 193 -23.94 8.83 24.71
CA THR A 193 -23.96 9.38 26.07
C THR A 193 -23.13 8.56 27.04
N PHE A 194 -22.40 9.22 27.93
CA PHE A 194 -21.67 8.59 29.03
C PHE A 194 -21.79 9.41 30.30
N GLU A 195 -21.42 8.80 31.42
CA GLU A 195 -21.30 9.44 32.73
C GLU A 195 -19.94 9.12 33.36
N LEU A 196 -19.54 9.97 34.30
CA LEU A 196 -18.36 9.78 35.14
C LEU A 196 -18.84 9.46 36.55
N SER A 197 -19.32 8.23 36.75
CA SER A 197 -20.17 7.82 37.88
C SER A 197 -19.57 8.15 39.26
N ASN A 198 -18.24 8.14 39.37
CA ASN A 198 -17.56 8.43 40.63
C ASN A 198 -17.35 9.93 40.87
N LEU A 199 -17.47 10.76 39.84
CA LEU A 199 -17.00 12.15 39.83
C LEU A 199 -18.10 13.18 39.60
N SER A 200 -19.12 12.85 38.83
CA SER A 200 -20.23 13.75 38.54
C SER A 200 -21.54 12.97 38.43
N ASN A 201 -22.66 13.67 38.63
CA ASN A 201 -24.00 13.13 38.37
C ASN A 201 -24.55 13.58 37.01
N GLU A 202 -23.74 14.31 36.21
CA GLU A 202 -24.15 14.80 34.90
C GLU A 202 -23.95 13.72 33.81
N VAL A 203 -24.95 13.60 32.92
CA VAL A 203 -24.88 12.74 31.73
C VAL A 203 -24.44 13.58 30.54
N ILE A 204 -23.38 13.12 29.86
CA ILE A 204 -22.66 13.90 28.85
C ILE A 204 -22.97 13.36 27.47
N LYS A 205 -23.42 14.23 26.57
CA LYS A 205 -23.66 13.89 25.16
C LYS A 205 -22.37 13.96 24.35
N ILE A 206 -21.97 12.85 23.76
CA ILE A 206 -20.79 12.74 22.91
C ILE A 206 -20.93 13.64 21.68
N SER A 207 -22.12 13.70 21.06
CA SER A 207 -22.39 14.60 19.93
C SER A 207 -22.16 16.07 20.24
N GLU A 208 -22.49 16.49 21.46
CA GLU A 208 -22.28 17.86 21.93
C GLU A 208 -20.80 18.11 22.20
N LEU A 209 -20.14 17.18 22.90
CA LEU A 209 -18.70 17.25 23.14
C LEU A 209 -17.88 17.31 21.84
N ILE A 210 -18.28 16.59 20.79
CA ILE A 210 -17.63 16.67 19.47
C ILE A 210 -17.80 18.04 18.84
N LYS A 211 -19.01 18.61 18.95
CA LYS A 211 -19.33 19.90 18.34
C LYS A 211 -18.56 21.03 19.02
N GLU A 212 -18.56 21.05 20.35
CA GLU A 212 -17.95 22.12 21.14
C GLU A 212 -16.45 21.86 21.42
N LYS A 213 -15.95 20.63 21.21
CA LYS A 213 -14.60 20.11 21.52
C LYS A 213 -14.18 20.15 22.99
N HIS A 214 -14.87 20.92 23.81
CA HIS A 214 -14.60 21.08 25.22
C HIS A 214 -15.92 21.23 25.99
N LEU A 215 -16.00 20.66 27.18
CA LEU A 215 -17.13 20.79 28.10
C LEU A 215 -16.60 20.95 29.53
N LYS A 216 -17.39 21.61 30.38
CA LYS A 216 -17.13 21.74 31.81
C LYS A 216 -18.34 21.22 32.58
N ILE A 217 -18.12 20.33 33.53
CA ILE A 217 -19.17 19.77 34.39
C ILE A 217 -18.80 19.95 35.86
N LYS A 218 -19.79 19.91 36.75
CA LYS A 218 -19.55 20.01 38.19
C LYS A 218 -19.06 18.67 38.75
N SER A 219 -18.03 18.74 39.58
CA SER A 219 -17.58 17.60 40.39
C SER A 219 -18.46 17.47 41.64
N LYS A 220 -18.73 16.23 42.06
CA LYS A 220 -19.37 15.93 43.35
C LYS A 220 -18.36 15.68 44.48
N ILE A 221 -17.06 15.63 44.16
CA ILE A 221 -15.96 15.40 45.10
C ILE A 221 -14.92 16.50 44.92
N ALA A 222 -14.46 17.11 46.01
CA ALA A 222 -13.33 18.01 45.97
C ALA A 222 -12.03 17.22 45.75
N LEU A 223 -11.44 17.35 44.57
CA LEU A 223 -10.22 16.61 44.19
C LEU A 223 -8.99 17.53 44.26
N GLN A 224 -7.95 17.09 44.96
CA GLN A 224 -6.65 17.77 45.05
C GLN A 224 -5.60 16.95 44.31
N ASN A 225 -4.80 17.61 43.45
CA ASN A 225 -3.67 17.05 42.70
C ASN A 225 -3.98 15.74 41.95
N PHE A 226 -4.63 15.84 40.78
CA PHE A 226 -5.10 14.69 40.02
C PHE A 226 -4.38 14.53 38.67
N ASN A 227 -3.96 13.31 38.32
CA ASN A 227 -3.41 13.03 37.00
C ASN A 227 -4.53 13.00 35.95
N PRO A 228 -4.41 13.72 34.82
CA PRO A 228 -5.44 13.70 33.79
C PRO A 228 -5.75 12.26 33.32
N ILE A 229 -7.02 11.97 33.06
CA ILE A 229 -7.45 10.66 32.57
C ILE A 229 -7.69 10.73 31.08
N ILE A 230 -7.26 9.67 30.40
CA ILE A 230 -7.48 9.51 28.97
C ILE A 230 -8.50 8.40 28.74
N VAL A 231 -9.61 8.72 28.10
CA VAL A 231 -10.57 7.75 27.59
C VAL A 231 -10.49 7.71 26.07
N LYS A 232 -10.03 6.59 25.54
CA LYS A 232 -10.05 6.33 24.11
C LYS A 232 -11.38 5.65 23.76
N LEU A 233 -12.28 6.45 23.21
CA LEU A 233 -13.55 5.99 22.69
C LEU A 233 -13.45 5.90 21.17
N ASN A 234 -13.38 4.67 20.65
CA ASN A 234 -13.25 4.41 19.22
C ASN A 234 -11.99 5.07 18.60
N ASN A 235 -12.16 6.14 17.82
CA ASN A 235 -11.07 6.91 17.21
C ASN A 235 -10.89 8.29 17.86
N ARG A 236 -11.57 8.52 18.99
CA ARG A 236 -11.54 9.77 19.73
C ARG A 236 -10.78 9.59 21.03
N LEU A 237 -10.09 10.65 21.41
CA LEU A 237 -9.41 10.78 22.68
C LEU A 237 -10.20 11.78 23.51
N LEU A 238 -10.69 11.36 24.67
CA LEU A 238 -11.30 12.25 25.65
C LEU A 238 -10.29 12.46 26.77
N THR A 239 -9.88 13.71 26.97
CA THR A 239 -8.98 14.09 28.05
C THR A 239 -9.80 14.71 29.16
N ILE A 240 -9.76 14.10 30.34
CA ILE A 240 -10.50 14.55 31.52
C ILE A 240 -9.50 15.14 32.50
N SER A 241 -9.64 16.42 32.82
CA SER A 241 -8.71 17.18 33.66
C SER A 241 -9.42 18.06 34.70
N TYR A 242 -8.69 18.50 35.71
CA TYR A 242 -9.19 19.29 36.84
C TYR A 242 -8.42 20.60 36.93
N ASN A 243 -9.13 21.73 36.78
CA ASN A 243 -8.52 23.05 36.93
C ASN A 243 -8.93 23.75 38.24
N SER A 244 -9.95 23.24 38.93
CA SER A 244 -10.42 23.70 40.23
C SER A 244 -11.12 22.55 40.97
N PRO A 245 -11.20 22.56 42.31
CA PRO A 245 -11.74 21.44 43.10
C PRO A 245 -13.13 20.96 42.69
N ASP A 246 -13.95 21.87 42.14
CA ASP A 246 -15.37 21.62 41.85
C ASP A 246 -15.71 21.52 40.35
N LEU A 247 -14.73 21.62 39.44
CA LEU A 247 -14.98 21.60 37.98
C LEU A 247 -14.09 20.60 37.25
N ILE A 248 -14.74 19.74 36.48
CA ILE A 248 -14.11 18.77 35.57
C ILE A 248 -14.16 19.35 34.15
N ASN A 249 -13.02 19.43 33.49
CA ASN A 249 -12.94 19.74 32.07
C ASN A 249 -12.84 18.45 31.27
N ILE A 250 -13.63 18.34 30.21
CA ILE A 250 -13.57 17.25 29.25
C ILE A 250 -13.27 17.83 27.89
N GLU A 251 -12.14 17.44 27.32
CA GLU A 251 -11.75 17.85 25.98
C GLU A 251 -11.74 16.66 25.03
N GLN A 252 -12.07 16.90 23.77
CA GLN A 252 -12.15 15.87 22.76
C GLN A 252 -11.25 16.16 21.58
N ASP A 253 -10.37 15.20 21.31
CA ASP A 253 -9.48 15.18 20.16
C ASP A 253 -9.67 13.92 19.32
N LEU A 254 -9.15 13.96 18.09
CA LEU A 254 -8.99 12.76 17.28
C LEU A 254 -7.66 12.10 17.64
N VAL A 255 -7.65 10.78 17.75
CA VAL A 255 -6.42 10.00 17.97
C VAL A 255 -5.34 10.34 16.93
N GLU A 256 -5.73 10.61 15.67
CA GLU A 256 -4.78 10.95 14.62
C GLU A 256 -4.31 12.41 14.59
N LYS A 257 -4.96 13.29 15.35
CA LYS A 257 -4.69 14.73 15.41
C LYS A 257 -5.01 15.25 16.82
N PRO A 258 -4.26 14.83 17.85
CA PRO A 258 -4.40 15.42 19.17
C PRO A 258 -3.97 16.89 19.13
N THR A 259 -4.54 17.71 20.01
CA THR A 259 -4.16 19.12 20.12
C THR A 259 -2.90 19.24 20.99
N PHE A 260 -1.77 19.58 20.37
CA PHE A 260 -0.51 19.96 21.03
C PHE A 260 -0.08 21.35 20.53
N ASN A 261 0.63 22.10 21.38
CA ASN A 261 1.04 23.49 21.09
C ASN A 261 2.32 23.57 20.27
N VAL A 262 3.25 22.63 20.50
CA VAL A 262 4.55 22.53 19.85
C VAL A 262 4.92 21.04 19.72
N SER A 263 5.44 20.60 18.56
CA SER A 263 6.04 19.27 18.44
C SER A 263 7.25 19.24 17.49
N HIS A 264 8.41 18.86 18.03
CA HIS A 264 9.68 18.73 17.29
C HIS A 264 10.34 17.39 17.55
N ILE A 265 10.89 16.78 16.50
CA ILE A 265 11.44 15.43 16.57
C ILE A 265 12.69 15.33 15.71
N ASN A 266 13.72 14.71 16.27
CA ASN A 266 14.93 14.33 15.57
C ASN A 266 15.27 12.86 15.83
N SER A 267 16.13 12.29 15.00
CA SER A 267 16.66 10.96 15.22
C SER A 267 18.09 10.82 14.74
N SER A 268 18.84 9.95 15.39
CA SER A 268 20.24 9.68 15.09
C SER A 268 20.55 8.20 15.22
N ASN A 269 21.59 7.76 14.52
CA ASN A 269 22.09 6.40 14.66
C ASN A 269 22.93 6.23 15.92
N THR A 270 22.77 5.10 16.58
CA THR A 270 23.62 4.66 17.69
C THR A 270 24.22 3.29 17.39
N ARG A 271 25.07 2.77 18.29
CA ARG A 271 25.54 1.39 18.18
C ARG A 271 24.41 0.37 18.36
N HIS A 272 23.38 0.70 19.16
CA HIS A 272 22.30 -0.24 19.49
C HIS A 272 21.09 -0.13 18.56
N GLY A 273 20.91 0.96 17.82
CA GLY A 273 19.78 1.15 16.92
C GLY A 273 19.60 2.58 16.44
N ILE A 274 18.38 3.09 16.54
CA ILE A 274 18.01 4.47 16.20
C ILE A 274 17.50 5.15 17.46
N LYS A 275 18.17 6.22 17.89
CA LYS A 275 17.72 7.08 18.98
C LYS A 275 16.84 8.19 18.43
N PHE A 276 15.68 8.37 19.03
CA PHE A 276 14.78 9.49 18.81
C PHE A 276 14.82 10.41 20.01
N SER A 277 14.73 11.71 19.75
CA SER A 277 14.62 12.74 20.77
C SER A 277 13.81 13.90 20.22
N GLY A 278 13.08 14.57 21.08
CA GLY A 278 12.23 15.67 20.68
C GLY A 278 11.59 16.36 21.86
N HIS A 279 10.73 17.31 21.55
CA HIS A 279 9.93 18.06 22.51
C HIS A 279 8.47 18.04 22.04
N ILE A 280 7.53 17.74 22.93
CA ILE A 280 6.10 17.92 22.69
C ILE A 280 5.52 18.70 23.86
N ASP A 281 4.97 19.88 23.57
CA ASP A 281 4.22 20.66 24.54
C ASP A 281 2.74 20.31 24.44
N TYR A 282 2.28 19.54 25.41
CA TYR A 282 0.86 19.22 25.53
C TYR A 282 0.16 20.28 26.37
N LYS A 283 -1.09 20.58 25.99
CA LYS A 283 -1.94 21.55 26.69
C LYS A 283 -2.10 21.25 28.19
N TYR A 284 -1.89 20.01 28.62
CA TYR A 284 -1.86 19.60 30.02
C TYR A 284 -0.64 18.70 30.28
N HIS A 285 -0.09 18.73 31.50
CA HIS A 285 1.08 17.94 31.89
C HIS A 285 0.74 16.43 32.03
N PHE A 286 0.50 15.72 30.92
CA PHE A 286 0.23 14.27 30.89
C PHE A 286 1.38 13.41 30.35
N ASN A 287 2.57 13.99 30.19
CA ASN A 287 3.72 13.30 29.60
C ASN A 287 4.05 11.98 30.31
N ASN A 288 3.89 11.96 31.63
CA ASN A 288 4.10 10.77 32.46
C ASN A 288 3.13 9.61 32.15
N LEU A 289 2.01 9.87 31.46
CA LEU A 289 1.08 8.83 30.99
C LEU A 289 1.60 8.08 29.77
N PHE A 290 2.59 8.60 29.03
CA PHE A 290 3.13 7.91 27.86
C PHE A 290 4.43 7.23 28.23
N ASN A 291 4.42 5.91 28.21
CA ASN A 291 5.57 5.13 28.65
C ASN A 291 6.22 4.33 27.52
N ASN A 292 5.53 4.13 26.39
CA ASN A 292 5.99 3.30 25.29
C ASN A 292 5.82 3.97 23.92
N VAL A 293 6.72 3.62 23.01
CA VAL A 293 6.58 3.86 21.57
C VAL A 293 6.20 2.57 20.89
N VAL A 294 5.16 2.61 20.08
CA VAL A 294 4.60 1.45 19.39
C VAL A 294 4.41 1.68 17.89
N THR A 295 4.26 0.61 17.12
CA THR A 295 3.75 0.67 15.75
C THR A 295 2.22 0.62 15.73
N ARG A 296 1.60 0.79 14.55
CA ARG A 296 0.12 0.76 14.40
C ARG A 296 -0.50 -0.58 14.79
N ASP A 297 0.20 -1.68 14.53
CA ASP A 297 -0.17 -3.05 14.92
C ASP A 297 0.18 -3.37 16.38
N GLY A 298 0.57 -2.34 17.15
CA GLY A 298 0.80 -2.43 18.58
C GLY A 298 2.27 -2.60 18.95
N LEU A 299 3.16 -3.11 18.07
CA LEU A 299 4.53 -3.57 18.40
C LEU A 299 5.27 -2.57 19.28
N ILE A 300 5.57 -2.91 20.54
CA ILE A 300 6.37 -2.07 21.43
C ILE A 300 7.81 -2.03 20.93
N LEU A 301 8.27 -0.83 20.60
CA LEU A 301 9.60 -0.56 20.05
C LEU A 301 10.60 -0.11 21.11
N SER A 302 10.17 0.70 22.07
CA SER A 302 11.01 1.22 23.17
C SER A 302 10.15 1.85 24.25
N LYS A 303 10.65 1.86 25.49
CA LYS A 303 10.15 2.76 26.54
C LYS A 303 10.56 4.20 26.25
N ILE A 304 9.71 5.15 26.62
CA ILE A 304 9.96 6.59 26.57
C ILE A 304 10.65 7.02 27.87
N LYS A 305 11.68 7.84 27.76
CA LYS A 305 12.30 8.54 28.88
C LYS A 305 11.96 10.02 28.77
N TRP A 306 11.20 10.52 29.72
CA TRP A 306 10.90 11.94 29.86
C TRP A 306 11.98 12.61 30.69
N LYS A 307 12.52 13.74 30.21
CA LYS A 307 13.55 14.52 30.93
C LYS A 307 12.93 15.64 31.74
N ASP A 308 11.85 16.23 31.22
CA ASP A 308 11.07 17.30 31.83
C ASP A 308 9.62 17.30 31.27
N ASN A 309 8.91 18.41 31.45
CA ASN A 309 7.60 18.66 30.87
C ASN A 309 7.68 18.94 29.36
N GLY A 310 8.08 17.94 28.57
CA GLY A 310 7.91 17.92 27.12
C GLY A 310 9.05 17.23 26.38
N ASP A 311 10.26 17.25 26.94
CA ASP A 311 11.40 16.59 26.33
C ASP A 311 11.36 15.08 26.55
N PHE A 312 11.46 14.36 25.43
CA PHE A 312 11.47 12.91 25.42
C PHE A 312 12.71 12.36 24.70
N GLU A 313 13.13 11.17 25.11
CA GLU A 313 14.04 10.33 24.33
C GLU A 313 13.63 8.86 24.38
N PHE A 314 13.87 8.13 23.29
CA PHE A 314 13.72 6.68 23.23
C PHE A 314 14.68 6.10 22.19
N GLU A 315 15.00 4.81 22.29
CA GLU A 315 15.94 4.16 21.39
C GLU A 315 15.37 2.84 20.87
N VAL A 316 15.06 2.81 19.58
CA VAL A 316 14.57 1.59 18.93
C VAL A 316 15.78 0.71 18.60
N SER A 317 15.89 -0.42 19.29
CA SER A 317 17.03 -1.33 19.14
C SER A 317 17.05 -2.03 17.78
N LYS A 318 18.23 -2.48 17.34
CA LYS A 318 18.42 -3.31 16.14
C LYS A 318 17.64 -4.63 16.17
N TYR A 319 17.30 -5.12 17.36
CA TYR A 319 16.45 -6.30 17.52
C TYR A 319 15.01 -5.94 17.13
N LYS A 320 14.43 -4.90 17.75
CA LYS A 320 13.08 -4.42 17.47
C LYS A 320 12.90 -3.93 16.03
N LEU A 321 13.92 -3.30 15.43
CA LEU A 321 13.88 -2.90 14.01
C LEU A 321 13.63 -4.09 13.06
N LYS A 322 14.10 -5.30 13.39
CA LYS A 322 13.89 -6.51 12.55
C LYS A 322 12.48 -7.06 12.63
N GLU A 323 11.74 -6.69 13.66
CA GLU A 323 10.35 -7.14 13.85
C GLU A 323 9.36 -6.29 13.05
N LEU A 324 9.80 -5.18 12.45
CA LEU A 324 8.98 -4.34 11.58
C LEU A 324 8.57 -5.11 10.32
N LYS A 325 7.25 -5.25 10.12
CA LYS A 325 6.67 -6.00 8.99
C LYS A 325 6.35 -5.13 7.78
N GLU A 326 5.95 -3.89 8.02
CA GLU A 326 5.54 -2.97 6.97
C GLU A 326 6.73 -2.24 6.35
N VAL A 327 6.56 -1.78 5.11
CA VAL A 327 7.55 -0.89 4.47
C VAL A 327 7.59 0.47 5.20
N HIS A 328 6.45 0.97 5.67
CA HIS A 328 6.34 2.24 6.39
C HIS A 328 5.72 2.01 7.77
N ASN A 329 6.50 2.19 8.82
CA ASN A 329 6.08 1.95 10.20
C ASN A 329 5.96 3.28 10.92
N ASN A 330 4.74 3.80 11.02
CA ASN A 330 4.46 5.01 11.79
C ASN A 330 4.72 4.75 13.27
N LEU A 331 5.29 5.73 13.96
CA LEU A 331 5.54 5.68 15.40
C LEU A 331 4.36 6.31 16.14
N TYR A 332 3.96 5.68 17.24
CA TYR A 332 2.87 6.13 18.10
C TYR A 332 3.34 6.16 19.54
N PHE A 333 2.85 7.14 20.31
CA PHE A 333 2.96 7.12 21.77
C PHE A 333 1.79 6.34 22.36
N ALA A 334 2.12 5.54 23.37
CA ALA A 334 1.20 4.62 24.03
C ALA A 334 1.43 4.61 25.54
N TYR A 335 0.37 4.23 26.26
CA TYR A 335 0.49 3.71 27.62
C TYR A 335 0.38 2.20 27.56
N ASN A 336 1.44 1.51 27.92
CA ASN A 336 1.61 0.07 27.69
C ASN A 336 1.41 -0.24 26.19
N GLU A 337 0.34 -0.94 25.84
CA GLU A 337 -0.05 -1.27 24.45
C GLU A 337 -1.13 -0.33 23.88
N ILE A 338 -1.74 0.51 24.71
CA ILE A 338 -2.86 1.37 24.30
C ILE A 338 -2.32 2.57 23.52
N ILE A 339 -2.42 2.50 22.18
CA ILE A 339 -2.08 3.62 21.28
C ILE A 339 -2.93 4.83 21.62
N ILE A 340 -2.28 5.97 21.89
CA ILE A 340 -2.92 7.25 22.20
C ILE A 340 -2.93 8.16 20.99
N HIS A 341 -1.77 8.39 20.39
CA HIS A 341 -1.67 9.21 19.18
C HIS A 341 -0.41 8.89 18.38
N PRO A 342 -0.39 9.14 17.06
CA PRO A 342 0.83 9.09 16.28
C PRO A 342 1.77 10.20 16.73
N LEU A 343 3.05 9.93 16.57
CA LEU A 343 4.09 10.89 16.82
C LEU A 343 4.14 11.87 15.62
N ILE A 344 3.48 13.02 15.76
CA ILE A 344 3.33 14.05 14.71
C ILE A 344 4.32 15.17 14.98
N VAL A 345 4.93 15.72 13.92
CA VAL A 345 5.78 16.91 13.95
C VAL A 345 4.97 18.11 13.47
N GLU A 346 5.09 19.25 14.14
CA GLU A 346 4.42 20.48 13.72
C GLU A 346 5.21 21.19 12.60
N ASN A 347 4.50 21.68 11.58
CA ASN A 347 5.08 22.32 10.39
C ASN A 347 5.86 23.60 10.74
N PRO A 348 7.11 23.68 10.29
CA PRO A 348 7.51 24.70 9.35
C PRO A 348 7.57 24.04 7.97
N ASP A 349 7.11 24.72 6.91
CA ASP A 349 6.91 24.21 5.54
C ASP A 349 8.11 23.50 4.86
N ASP A 350 9.24 23.34 5.54
CA ASP A 350 10.53 22.80 5.06
C ASP A 350 10.83 21.32 5.39
N LEU A 351 9.98 20.61 6.16
CA LEU A 351 10.32 19.26 6.69
C LEU A 351 9.55 18.06 6.10
N LYS A 352 8.70 18.26 5.09
CA LYS A 352 7.92 17.17 4.49
C LYS A 352 8.80 16.17 3.73
N ASN A 353 8.60 14.88 4.02
CA ASN A 353 9.41 13.77 3.48
C ASN A 353 10.90 13.84 3.81
N THR A 354 11.27 14.47 4.92
CA THR A 354 12.66 14.62 5.34
C THR A 354 13.17 13.37 6.03
N VAL A 355 14.27 12.83 5.51
CA VAL A 355 15.07 11.80 6.16
C VAL A 355 15.87 12.42 7.29
N LEU A 356 15.72 11.86 8.49
CA LEU A 356 16.45 12.27 9.69
C LEU A 356 17.75 11.47 9.83
N CYS A 357 17.65 10.15 9.75
CA CYS A 357 18.83 9.27 9.74
C CYS A 357 18.56 7.93 9.04
N THR A 358 19.63 7.18 8.76
CA THR A 358 19.54 5.86 8.13
C THR A 358 20.41 4.84 8.84
N ASN A 359 19.82 3.79 9.37
CA ASN A 359 20.51 2.66 10.00
C ASN A 359 20.54 1.48 9.05
N ASN A 360 21.73 0.92 8.78
CA ASN A 360 21.86 -0.24 7.91
C ASN A 360 22.13 -1.49 8.74
N HIS A 361 21.36 -2.56 8.50
CA HIS A 361 21.55 -3.83 9.17
C HIS A 361 21.30 -5.01 8.22
N LYS A 362 22.29 -5.89 8.05
CA LYS A 362 22.26 -6.99 7.05
C LYS A 362 21.88 -6.47 5.66
N LYS A 363 20.77 -6.96 5.08
CA LYS A 363 20.25 -6.63 3.75
C LYS A 363 19.18 -5.53 3.76
N THR A 364 18.90 -4.93 4.93
CA THR A 364 17.84 -3.94 5.11
C THR A 364 18.42 -2.59 5.56
N SER A 365 17.84 -1.51 5.04
CA SER A 365 18.05 -0.14 5.50
C SER A 365 16.79 0.34 6.22
N TYR A 366 16.96 0.81 7.45
CA TYR A 366 15.92 1.44 8.26
C TYR A 366 16.11 2.94 8.22
N ILE A 367 15.14 3.65 7.66
CA ILE A 367 15.22 5.08 7.45
C ILE A 367 14.22 5.74 8.38
N SER A 368 14.73 6.47 9.36
CA SER A 368 13.91 7.37 10.16
C SER A 368 13.66 8.64 9.38
N ARG A 369 12.39 9.00 9.23
CA ARG A 369 11.96 10.16 8.44
C ARG A 369 10.67 10.76 8.97
N ILE A 370 10.40 11.99 8.57
CA ILE A 370 9.08 12.61 8.65
C ILE A 370 8.34 12.33 7.34
N SER A 371 7.09 11.90 7.43
CA SER A 371 6.25 11.58 6.26
C SER A 371 5.68 12.83 5.58
N ALA A 372 4.97 12.65 4.47
CA ALA A 372 4.26 13.74 3.79
C ALA A 372 3.07 14.29 4.59
N VAL A 373 2.62 13.55 5.61
CA VAL A 373 1.53 13.90 6.53
C VAL A 373 2.07 14.16 7.95
N ASP A 374 3.32 14.60 8.02
CA ASP A 374 4.00 15.10 9.23
C ASP A 374 4.17 14.09 10.38
N LYS A 375 3.91 12.80 10.13
CA LYS A 375 4.14 11.70 11.10
C LYS A 375 5.61 11.24 11.07
N ALA A 376 6.17 10.91 12.24
CA ALA A 376 7.45 10.22 12.37
C ALA A 376 7.30 8.74 11.97
N VAL A 377 8.20 8.27 11.09
CA VAL A 377 8.11 6.95 10.46
C VAL A 377 9.48 6.30 10.39
N ILE A 378 9.53 4.99 10.65
CA ILE A 378 10.66 4.13 10.28
C ILE A 378 10.29 3.38 9.01
N THR A 379 11.00 3.67 7.92
CA THR A 379 10.83 2.99 6.63
C THR A 379 11.84 1.86 6.47
N SER A 380 11.34 0.66 6.24
CA SER A 380 12.13 -0.58 6.09
C SER A 380 12.19 -0.96 4.61
N ILE A 381 13.39 -0.90 4.02
CA ILE A 381 13.58 -1.20 2.59
C ILE A 381 14.87 -1.99 2.32
N PRO A 382 14.98 -2.67 1.17
CA PRO A 382 16.23 -3.30 0.75
C PRO A 382 17.40 -2.31 0.75
N LYS A 383 18.55 -2.78 1.22
CA LYS A 383 19.76 -1.97 1.30
C LYS A 383 20.26 -1.58 -0.08
N LEU A 384 20.35 -0.27 -0.32
CA LEU A 384 20.94 0.33 -1.51
C LEU A 384 22.25 1.05 -1.19
N PRO A 385 23.15 1.23 -2.19
CA PRO A 385 24.41 1.95 -1.98
C PRO A 385 24.24 3.37 -1.44
N ILE A 386 23.17 4.09 -1.80
CA ILE A 386 22.93 5.47 -1.34
C ILE A 386 22.82 5.60 0.19
N TYR A 387 22.47 4.53 0.90
CA TYR A 387 22.24 4.56 2.35
C TYR A 387 23.48 4.32 3.20
N ASN A 388 24.62 3.94 2.61
CA ASN A 388 25.84 3.78 3.38
C ASN A 388 26.61 5.10 3.51
N GLN A 389 27.37 5.24 4.60
CA GLN A 389 28.11 6.45 4.95
C GLN A 389 29.07 6.90 3.84
N PHE A 390 29.76 5.97 3.18
CA PHE A 390 30.68 6.30 2.09
C PHE A 390 29.97 6.93 0.89
N ASN A 391 28.76 6.48 0.56
CA ASN A 391 27.96 7.08 -0.51
C ASN A 391 27.32 8.39 -0.07
N GLN A 392 26.83 8.49 1.18
CA GLN A 392 26.34 9.76 1.72
C GLN A 392 27.43 10.84 1.68
N PHE A 393 28.67 10.49 2.01
CA PHE A 393 29.83 11.37 1.83
C PHE A 393 30.03 11.76 0.36
N LYS A 394 30.03 10.79 -0.58
CA LYS A 394 30.12 11.09 -2.01
C LYS A 394 29.01 12.03 -2.48
N ILE A 395 27.76 11.80 -2.08
CA ILE A 395 26.60 12.63 -2.43
C ILE A 395 26.81 14.06 -1.91
N SER A 396 27.16 14.23 -0.64
CA SER A 396 27.43 15.53 -0.03
C SER A 396 28.57 16.27 -0.73
N LEU A 397 29.69 15.58 -0.99
CA LEU A 397 30.84 16.16 -1.69
C LEU A 397 30.50 16.50 -3.14
N SER A 398 29.77 15.64 -3.84
CA SER A 398 29.28 15.88 -5.21
C SER A 398 28.40 17.12 -5.28
N LYS A 399 27.48 17.31 -4.30
CA LYS A 399 26.63 18.51 -4.22
C LYS A 399 27.47 19.77 -4.05
N LYS A 400 28.40 19.78 -3.09
CA LYS A 400 29.28 20.93 -2.82
C LYS A 400 30.09 21.33 -4.06
N ILE A 401 30.66 20.35 -4.76
CA ILE A 401 31.44 20.61 -5.98
C ILE A 401 30.53 21.10 -7.10
N ALA A 402 29.36 20.46 -7.30
CA ALA A 402 28.39 20.88 -8.30
C ALA A 402 27.94 22.34 -8.07
N ASP A 403 27.62 22.73 -6.84
CA ASP A 403 27.20 24.11 -6.52
C ASP A 403 28.26 25.16 -6.88
N SER A 404 29.53 24.84 -6.66
CA SER A 404 30.64 25.70 -7.05
C SER A 404 30.79 25.81 -8.57
N VAL A 405 30.61 24.70 -9.30
CA VAL A 405 30.76 24.66 -10.77
C VAL A 405 29.56 25.27 -11.48
N LEU A 406 28.34 25.09 -10.94
CA LEU A 406 27.09 25.60 -11.51
C LEU A 406 27.12 27.12 -11.74
N LYS A 407 27.84 27.88 -10.90
CA LYS A 407 28.02 29.33 -11.05
C LYS A 407 28.70 29.75 -12.36
N PHE A 408 29.48 28.86 -12.96
CA PHE A 408 30.24 29.12 -14.18
C PHE A 408 29.77 28.25 -15.35
N LYS A 409 28.68 27.50 -15.17
CA LYS A 409 28.15 26.59 -16.18
C LYS A 409 27.53 27.39 -17.33
N LYS A 410 27.98 27.13 -18.56
CA LYS A 410 27.47 27.75 -19.80
C LYS A 410 26.63 26.81 -20.68
N LYS A 411 26.71 25.49 -20.42
CA LYS A 411 26.06 24.45 -21.22
C LYS A 411 25.07 23.67 -20.38
N ASN A 412 23.97 23.26 -21.00
CA ASN A 412 23.02 22.36 -20.35
C ASN A 412 23.65 20.99 -20.08
N VAL A 413 23.23 20.33 -19.01
CA VAL A 413 23.63 18.97 -18.68
C VAL A 413 22.40 18.07 -18.68
N ASN A 414 22.37 17.09 -19.57
CA ASN A 414 21.23 16.20 -19.75
C ASN A 414 21.61 14.77 -19.36
N LEU A 415 20.79 14.14 -18.51
CA LEU A 415 20.97 12.74 -18.13
C LEU A 415 19.91 11.83 -18.75
N TYR A 416 20.41 10.72 -19.26
CA TYR A 416 19.63 9.64 -19.86
C TYR A 416 19.74 8.41 -18.97
N PHE A 417 18.64 7.70 -18.75
CA PHE A 417 18.57 6.51 -17.91
C PHE A 417 17.31 5.70 -18.19
N GLU A 418 17.31 4.41 -17.83
CA GLU A 418 16.19 3.49 -18.07
C GLU A 418 16.12 2.39 -17.02
N LYS A 419 14.92 1.94 -16.64
CA LYS A 419 14.65 0.84 -15.71
C LYS A 419 15.54 0.86 -14.47
N ASP A 420 15.45 1.90 -13.65
CA ASP A 420 16.36 2.14 -12.51
C ASP A 420 17.84 2.26 -12.92
N ALA A 421 18.12 2.80 -14.10
CA ALA A 421 19.44 2.80 -14.71
C ALA A 421 20.07 1.39 -14.75
N SER A 422 19.28 0.35 -15.01
CA SER A 422 19.76 -1.05 -15.10
C SER A 422 19.86 -1.57 -16.53
N SER A 423 19.25 -0.89 -17.50
CA SER A 423 19.26 -1.27 -18.92
C SER A 423 19.65 -0.11 -19.83
N ALA A 424 19.91 -0.45 -21.09
CA ALA A 424 20.11 0.47 -22.21
C ALA A 424 19.47 -0.17 -23.45
N SER A 425 18.13 -0.20 -23.46
CA SER A 425 17.33 -0.94 -24.44
C SER A 425 16.01 -0.27 -24.80
N GLU A 426 15.69 0.90 -24.24
CA GLU A 426 14.47 1.66 -24.53
C GLU A 426 14.82 2.97 -25.25
N SER A 427 13.84 3.88 -25.33
CA SER A 427 13.94 5.14 -26.06
C SER A 427 15.05 6.06 -25.51
N GLY A 428 15.37 5.98 -24.22
CA GLY A 428 16.40 6.82 -23.59
C GLY A 428 17.80 6.55 -24.16
N PHE A 429 18.13 5.29 -24.40
CA PHE A 429 19.41 4.91 -24.99
C PHE A 429 19.45 5.22 -26.48
N VAL A 430 18.36 4.98 -27.22
CA VAL A 430 18.26 5.35 -28.65
C VAL A 430 18.48 6.85 -28.84
N MET A 431 17.82 7.67 -28.01
CA MET A 431 18.01 9.12 -28.00
C MET A 431 19.45 9.51 -27.68
N PHE A 432 20.05 8.93 -26.63
CA PHE A 432 21.44 9.20 -26.28
C PHE A 432 22.38 8.87 -27.43
N GLU A 433 22.24 7.70 -28.05
CA GLU A 433 23.07 7.30 -29.18
C GLU A 433 22.94 8.26 -30.36
N ALA A 434 21.72 8.63 -30.74
CA ALA A 434 21.47 9.55 -31.85
C ALA A 434 22.09 10.93 -31.59
N ILE A 435 21.92 11.45 -30.37
CA ILE A 435 22.51 12.75 -29.97
C ILE A 435 24.03 12.70 -29.98
N LYS A 436 24.64 11.57 -29.63
CA LYS A 436 26.10 11.42 -29.71
C LYS A 436 26.65 11.48 -31.14
N LYS A 437 25.81 11.28 -32.17
CA LYS A 437 26.18 11.39 -33.58
C LYS A 437 26.04 12.82 -34.13
N LEU A 438 25.40 13.74 -33.40
CA LEU A 438 25.20 15.12 -33.82
C LEU A 438 26.44 15.98 -33.56
N GLU A 439 26.68 16.94 -34.46
CA GLU A 439 27.72 17.97 -34.33
C GLU A 439 27.14 19.25 -33.69
N HIS A 440 28.02 20.11 -33.16
CA HIS A 440 27.66 21.46 -32.67
C HIS A 440 26.62 21.57 -31.55
N LEU A 441 26.51 20.56 -30.67
CA LEU A 441 25.62 20.62 -29.50
C LEU A 441 26.12 21.61 -28.42
N ASN A 442 25.18 22.37 -27.84
CA ASN A 442 25.45 23.25 -26.71
C ASN A 442 25.08 22.61 -25.36
N SER A 443 25.11 21.28 -25.31
CA SER A 443 24.81 20.48 -24.13
C SER A 443 25.85 19.41 -23.85
N VAL A 444 25.85 18.94 -22.60
CA VAL A 444 26.62 17.80 -22.10
C VAL A 444 25.64 16.66 -21.86
N ASN A 445 25.75 15.60 -22.64
CA ASN A 445 24.81 14.47 -22.61
C ASN A 445 25.48 13.24 -22.00
N LYS A 446 24.87 12.64 -20.97
CA LYS A 446 25.43 11.50 -20.22
C LYS A 446 24.39 10.41 -19.99
N PHE A 447 24.77 9.15 -20.19
CA PHE A 447 23.90 8.00 -19.92
C PHE A 447 24.27 7.30 -18.62
N VAL A 448 23.30 7.04 -17.74
CA VAL A 448 23.49 6.35 -16.46
C VAL A 448 23.12 4.88 -16.61
N ILE A 449 24.04 4.00 -16.19
CA ILE A 449 23.81 2.54 -16.21
C ILE A 449 24.57 1.83 -15.08
N ASP A 450 23.94 0.82 -14.52
CA ASP A 450 24.51 -0.04 -13.48
C ASP A 450 25.59 -0.95 -14.07
N LYS A 451 26.68 -1.15 -13.30
CA LYS A 451 27.77 -2.05 -13.70
C LYS A 451 27.31 -3.49 -13.92
N LYS A 452 26.20 -3.90 -13.29
CA LYS A 452 25.62 -5.25 -13.43
C LYS A 452 24.87 -5.46 -14.74
N SER A 453 24.60 -4.40 -15.50
CA SER A 453 23.96 -4.53 -16.81
C SER A 453 24.90 -5.25 -17.78
N SER A 454 24.37 -6.16 -18.60
CA SER A 454 25.14 -6.89 -19.62
C SER A 454 25.78 -5.94 -20.64
N SER A 455 25.14 -4.81 -20.93
CA SER A 455 25.64 -3.81 -21.88
C SER A 455 26.69 -2.86 -21.30
N TYR A 456 26.93 -2.84 -19.98
CA TYR A 456 27.75 -1.81 -19.32
C TYR A 456 29.18 -1.70 -19.88
N GLU A 457 29.91 -2.82 -19.97
CA GLU A 457 31.31 -2.79 -20.38
C GLU A 457 31.47 -2.44 -21.87
N ILE A 458 30.51 -2.84 -22.71
CA ILE A 458 30.48 -2.49 -24.15
C ILE A 458 30.27 -0.98 -24.29
N LEU A 459 29.23 -0.44 -23.67
CA LEU A 459 28.91 0.98 -23.74
C LEU A 459 30.02 1.85 -23.16
N ARG A 460 30.63 1.42 -22.05
CA ARG A 460 31.75 2.15 -21.43
C ARG A 460 32.97 2.22 -22.35
N LYS A 461 33.28 1.17 -23.13
CA LYS A 461 34.36 1.20 -24.12
C LYS A 461 34.01 2.15 -25.27
N GLN A 462 32.77 2.12 -25.75
CA GLN A 462 32.32 2.90 -26.89
C GLN A 462 32.21 4.40 -26.58
N TYR A 463 31.50 4.78 -25.52
CA TYR A 463 31.20 6.19 -25.19
C TYR A 463 32.04 6.75 -24.03
N LYS A 464 33.00 5.97 -23.50
CA LYS A 464 34.01 6.40 -22.51
C LYS A 464 33.42 7.14 -21.30
N HIS A 465 33.63 8.45 -21.21
CA HIS A 465 33.25 9.29 -20.08
C HIS A 465 31.81 9.81 -20.15
N ASP A 466 31.08 9.46 -21.21
CA ASP A 466 29.66 9.78 -21.34
C ASP A 466 28.77 8.72 -20.68
N ILE A 467 29.34 7.55 -20.35
CA ILE A 467 28.69 6.52 -19.53
C ILE A 467 29.02 6.72 -18.06
N LEU A 468 27.99 6.95 -17.26
CA LEU A 468 28.05 7.11 -15.82
C LEU A 468 27.67 5.81 -15.13
N LYS A 469 28.62 5.23 -14.39
CA LYS A 469 28.33 4.08 -13.53
C LYS A 469 27.37 4.48 -12.42
N ARG A 470 26.22 3.81 -12.31
CA ARG A 470 25.25 4.00 -11.22
C ARG A 470 25.96 3.94 -9.84
N PHE A 471 25.58 4.83 -8.94
CA PHE A 471 26.18 5.04 -7.60
C PHE A 471 27.68 5.44 -7.54
N SER A 472 28.30 5.79 -8.68
CA SER A 472 29.64 6.39 -8.69
C SER A 472 29.61 7.86 -8.26
N PHE A 473 30.77 8.39 -7.86
CA PHE A 473 30.91 9.83 -7.58
C PHE A 473 30.50 10.69 -8.79
N LYS A 474 30.96 10.32 -10.00
CA LYS A 474 30.57 11.02 -11.24
C LYS A 474 29.06 11.00 -11.44
N HIS A 475 28.40 9.87 -11.17
CA HIS A 475 26.95 9.80 -11.27
C HIS A 475 26.25 10.82 -10.37
N TYR A 476 26.55 10.84 -9.06
CA TYR A 476 25.93 11.81 -8.15
C TYR A 476 26.25 13.26 -8.53
N TYR A 477 27.50 13.55 -8.92
CA TYR A 477 27.90 14.87 -9.41
C TYR A 477 27.06 15.30 -10.61
N TYR A 478 26.90 14.44 -11.61
CA TYR A 478 26.12 14.76 -12.79
C TYR A 478 24.62 14.86 -12.50
N VAL A 479 24.07 14.12 -11.53
CA VAL A 479 22.69 14.33 -11.05
C VAL A 479 22.51 15.74 -10.48
N PHE A 480 23.47 16.25 -9.70
CA PHE A 480 23.42 17.62 -9.20
C PHE A 480 23.65 18.69 -10.28
N MET A 481 24.45 18.39 -11.30
CA MET A 481 24.69 19.27 -12.43
C MET A 481 23.53 19.31 -13.43
N ALA A 482 22.68 18.28 -13.47
CA ALA A 482 21.65 18.08 -14.49
C ALA A 482 20.65 19.24 -14.55
N ASP A 483 20.43 19.72 -15.77
CA ASP A 483 19.34 20.64 -16.13
C ASP A 483 18.11 19.86 -16.57
N HIS A 484 18.31 18.72 -17.24
CA HIS A 484 17.21 17.91 -17.75
C HIS A 484 17.46 16.41 -17.56
N PHE A 485 16.38 15.70 -17.34
CA PHE A 485 16.28 14.25 -17.47
C PHE A 485 15.56 13.92 -18.77
N ILE A 486 16.07 12.96 -19.51
CA ILE A 486 15.48 12.47 -20.76
C ILE A 486 15.41 10.94 -20.64
N SER A 487 14.22 10.39 -20.40
CA SER A 487 14.10 8.99 -19.99
C SER A 487 12.76 8.38 -20.36
N SER A 488 12.76 7.07 -20.64
CA SER A 488 11.56 6.24 -20.73
C SER A 488 10.89 5.95 -19.38
N GLU A 489 11.50 6.38 -18.27
CA GLU A 489 11.05 6.16 -16.90
C GLU A 489 10.87 7.49 -16.14
N LEU A 490 10.17 7.44 -15.01
CA LEU A 490 10.08 8.58 -14.10
C LEU A 490 11.43 8.90 -13.45
N SER A 491 11.60 10.13 -12.98
CA SER A 491 12.92 10.66 -12.59
C SER A 491 13.61 9.95 -11.43
N ASN A 492 12.86 9.28 -10.56
CA ASN A 492 13.46 8.50 -9.47
C ASN A 492 14.36 7.37 -10.00
N HIS A 493 14.09 6.86 -11.20
CA HIS A 493 14.88 5.80 -11.83
C HIS A 493 16.31 6.22 -12.18
N VAL A 494 16.66 7.51 -12.13
CA VAL A 494 18.07 7.96 -12.25
C VAL A 494 18.93 7.41 -11.11
N ILE A 495 18.34 7.21 -9.92
CA ILE A 495 18.99 6.60 -8.75
C ILE A 495 18.39 5.22 -8.45
N ALA A 496 17.11 5.21 -8.07
CA ALA A 496 16.30 4.06 -7.69
C ALA A 496 14.84 4.53 -7.43
N ILE A 497 13.85 3.69 -7.74
CA ILE A 497 12.40 3.93 -7.49
C ILE A 497 12.14 4.53 -6.09
N LYS A 498 12.77 4.00 -5.04
CA LYS A 498 12.68 4.49 -3.66
C LYS A 498 13.98 5.18 -3.26
N THR A 499 14.05 6.49 -3.47
CA THR A 499 15.18 7.32 -3.03
C THR A 499 14.79 8.06 -1.75
N PHE A 500 15.50 7.78 -0.66
CA PHE A 500 15.32 8.43 0.64
C PHE A 500 16.62 9.11 1.05
N ASP A 501 16.96 10.17 0.34
CA ASP A 501 18.09 11.04 0.62
C ASP A 501 17.65 12.48 0.31
N ASN A 502 17.77 13.39 1.28
CA ASN A 502 17.18 14.73 1.14
C ASN A 502 17.79 15.51 -0.02
N LEU A 503 19.11 15.41 -0.23
CA LEU A 503 19.80 16.15 -1.28
C LEU A 503 19.41 15.63 -2.68
N LEU A 504 19.47 14.31 -2.88
CA LEU A 504 19.08 13.69 -4.14
C LEU A 504 17.60 13.87 -4.42
N SER A 505 16.73 13.62 -3.44
CA SER A 505 15.27 13.72 -3.63
C SER A 505 14.87 15.15 -4.00
N ASN A 506 15.43 16.16 -3.33
CA ASN A 506 15.17 17.56 -3.66
C ASN A 506 15.70 17.93 -5.05
N LYS A 507 16.87 17.42 -5.44
CA LYS A 507 17.40 17.67 -6.79
C LYS A 507 16.54 17.01 -7.86
N ILE A 508 16.21 15.73 -7.70
CA ILE A 508 15.42 14.94 -8.65
C ILE A 508 14.05 15.61 -8.89
N LYS A 509 13.35 15.98 -7.81
CA LYS A 509 12.06 16.69 -7.88
C LYS A 509 12.12 18.04 -8.58
N LYS A 510 13.28 18.70 -8.60
CA LYS A 510 13.46 20.03 -9.24
C LYS A 510 14.02 19.94 -10.65
N THR A 511 14.48 18.77 -11.11
CA THR A 511 15.07 18.62 -12.43
C THR A 511 13.98 18.23 -13.45
N PRO A 512 13.70 19.09 -14.43
CA PRO A 512 12.79 18.83 -15.54
C PRO A 512 13.00 17.47 -16.22
N LEU A 513 11.93 16.73 -16.49
CA LEU A 513 11.89 15.44 -17.17
C LEU A 513 11.15 15.56 -18.51
N TYR A 514 11.85 15.19 -19.58
CA TYR A 514 11.27 14.83 -20.86
C TYR A 514 11.06 13.31 -20.88
N PHE A 515 9.80 12.92 -20.75
CA PHE A 515 9.40 11.53 -20.59
C PHE A 515 9.16 10.90 -21.96
N LEU A 516 10.00 9.94 -22.33
CA LEU A 516 9.96 9.26 -23.61
C LEU A 516 8.98 8.08 -23.64
N GLN A 517 8.36 7.78 -22.49
CA GLN A 517 7.58 6.58 -22.22
C GLN A 517 8.34 5.27 -22.49
N HIS A 518 7.78 4.15 -22.02
CA HIS A 518 8.26 2.79 -22.33
C HIS A 518 7.30 2.01 -23.22
N GLY A 519 6.14 2.59 -23.59
CA GLY A 519 5.15 2.00 -24.47
C GLY A 519 3.93 2.90 -24.61
N ILE A 520 3.20 2.74 -25.72
CA ILE A 520 2.03 3.56 -26.06
C ILE A 520 0.93 3.36 -25.01
N MET A 521 0.47 4.44 -24.41
CA MET A 521 -0.48 4.42 -23.31
C MET A 521 -1.92 4.36 -23.81
N PHE A 522 -2.25 3.30 -24.55
CA PHE A 522 -3.58 3.07 -25.12
C PHE A 522 -4.06 1.61 -24.94
N ALA A 523 -3.76 0.98 -23.82
CA ALA A 523 -4.20 -0.41 -23.56
C ALA A 523 -4.97 -0.55 -22.24
N LYS A 524 -4.47 0.09 -21.18
CA LYS A 524 -5.09 0.07 -19.84
C LYS A 524 -5.80 1.38 -19.54
N PRO A 525 -6.87 1.35 -18.74
CA PRO A 525 -7.56 2.56 -18.35
C PRO A 525 -6.70 3.41 -17.43
N VAL A 526 -6.50 4.69 -17.75
CA VAL A 526 -5.75 5.62 -16.87
C VAL A 526 -6.50 5.97 -15.58
N GLU A 527 -7.83 5.85 -15.59
CA GLU A 527 -8.71 6.21 -14.46
C GLU A 527 -8.71 5.18 -13.33
N ASN A 528 -8.02 4.04 -13.52
CA ASN A 528 -7.91 3.03 -12.47
C ASN A 528 -7.21 3.59 -11.21
N PRO A 529 -7.46 3.03 -10.01
CA PRO A 529 -6.89 3.55 -8.77
C PRO A 529 -5.36 3.66 -8.73
N GLN A 530 -4.63 2.81 -9.47
CA GLN A 530 -3.17 2.89 -9.58
C GLN A 530 -2.73 3.99 -10.56
N GLY A 531 -3.55 4.30 -11.57
CA GLY A 531 -3.31 5.36 -12.54
C GLY A 531 -3.36 6.76 -11.93
N ARG A 532 -4.06 6.95 -10.80
CA ARG A 532 -4.16 8.24 -10.11
C ARG A 532 -2.83 8.90 -9.78
N SER A 533 -1.78 8.12 -9.50
CA SER A 533 -0.44 8.70 -9.25
C SER A 533 0.14 9.39 -10.48
N PHE A 534 -0.32 9.07 -11.69
CA PHE A 534 0.11 9.66 -12.95
C PHE A 534 -0.69 10.91 -13.34
N TYR A 535 -1.73 11.28 -12.59
CA TYR A 535 -2.49 12.50 -12.86
C TYR A 535 -1.63 13.73 -12.61
N LYS A 536 -1.78 14.75 -13.46
CA LYS A 536 -0.98 15.99 -13.41
C LYS A 536 -1.04 16.67 -12.03
N GLU A 537 -2.22 16.70 -11.40
CA GLU A 537 -2.41 17.24 -10.04
C GLU A 537 -1.65 16.48 -8.94
N ASN A 538 -1.41 15.18 -9.13
CA ASN A 538 -0.78 14.29 -8.16
C ASN A 538 0.73 14.13 -8.40
N GLN A 539 1.22 14.59 -9.56
CA GLN A 539 2.63 14.58 -9.90
C GLN A 539 3.37 15.68 -9.15
N ASN A 540 4.51 15.33 -8.54
CA ASN A 540 5.34 16.28 -7.79
C ASN A 540 6.29 17.08 -8.71
N ASN A 541 5.70 17.66 -9.77
CA ASN A 541 6.18 18.77 -10.60
C ASN A 541 7.61 18.71 -11.15
N ASN A 542 7.95 17.65 -11.87
CA ASN A 542 9.11 17.72 -12.75
C ASN A 542 8.90 17.16 -14.17
N LEU A 543 7.76 16.55 -14.48
CA LEU A 543 7.42 16.19 -15.87
C LEU A 543 7.13 17.46 -16.69
N VAL A 544 7.87 17.66 -17.78
CA VAL A 544 7.68 18.78 -18.71
C VAL A 544 6.85 18.36 -19.89
N LYS A 545 7.33 17.34 -20.62
CA LYS A 545 6.62 16.81 -21.78
C LYS A 545 6.72 15.29 -21.85
N SER A 546 5.65 14.66 -22.34
CA SER A 546 5.61 13.24 -22.62
C SER A 546 5.54 12.98 -24.12
N VAL A 547 6.35 12.08 -24.64
CA VAL A 547 6.19 11.54 -25.99
C VAL A 547 4.83 10.86 -26.10
N ILE A 548 4.15 11.01 -27.23
CA ILE A 548 2.96 10.27 -27.64
C ILE A 548 3.08 9.86 -29.11
N SER A 549 2.28 8.88 -29.51
CA SER A 549 2.32 8.25 -30.83
C SER A 549 1.11 8.60 -31.71
N SER A 550 0.06 9.19 -31.15
CA SER A 550 -1.16 9.58 -31.87
C SER A 550 -1.99 10.62 -31.13
N ASP A 551 -2.91 11.27 -31.83
CA ASP A 551 -3.95 12.10 -31.19
C ASP A 551 -4.93 11.25 -30.36
N LEU A 552 -5.10 9.96 -30.73
CA LEU A 552 -5.90 9.00 -29.97
C LEU A 552 -5.29 8.71 -28.60
N GLU A 553 -3.97 8.51 -28.52
CA GLU A 553 -3.25 8.38 -27.25
C GLU A 553 -3.34 9.67 -26.40
N ALA A 554 -3.34 10.84 -27.04
CA ALA A 554 -3.44 12.12 -26.34
C ALA A 554 -4.71 12.23 -25.47
N LEU A 555 -5.81 11.60 -25.87
CA LEU A 555 -7.06 11.59 -25.11
C LEU A 555 -6.88 10.97 -23.71
N GLU A 556 -6.04 9.95 -23.57
CA GLU A 556 -5.74 9.35 -22.26
C GLU A 556 -4.93 10.29 -21.36
N PHE A 557 -4.05 11.10 -21.95
CA PHE A 557 -3.35 12.16 -21.22
C PHE A 557 -4.29 13.29 -20.78
N TYR A 558 -5.27 13.66 -21.62
CA TYR A 558 -6.26 14.68 -21.28
C TYR A 558 -7.14 14.26 -20.10
N LYS A 559 -7.53 12.98 -20.01
CA LYS A 559 -8.22 12.42 -18.84
C LYS A 559 -7.43 12.56 -17.53
N MET A 560 -6.10 12.60 -17.61
CA MET A 560 -5.19 12.78 -16.47
C MET A 560 -4.86 14.26 -16.19
N GLY A 561 -5.46 15.19 -16.94
CA GLY A 561 -5.29 16.64 -16.75
C GLY A 561 -4.10 17.26 -17.49
N TYR A 562 -3.45 16.52 -18.41
CA TYR A 562 -2.42 17.08 -19.28
C TYR A 562 -3.02 17.85 -20.45
N ASP A 563 -2.25 18.79 -21.00
CA ASP A 563 -2.65 19.61 -22.15
C ASP A 563 -1.75 19.34 -23.35
N LYS A 564 -2.15 19.81 -24.55
CA LYS A 564 -1.36 19.63 -25.79
C LYS A 564 0.10 20.08 -25.66
N GLN A 565 0.37 21.14 -24.90
CA GLN A 565 1.74 21.65 -24.69
C GLN A 565 2.62 20.72 -23.82
N ASP A 566 2.01 19.84 -23.05
CA ASP A 566 2.69 18.84 -22.22
C ASP A 566 3.02 17.56 -23.03
N LEU A 567 2.69 17.52 -24.33
CA LEU A 567 2.82 16.33 -25.16
C LEU A 567 3.75 16.60 -26.37
N MET A 568 4.51 15.58 -26.75
CA MET A 568 5.34 15.55 -27.95
C MET A 568 4.82 14.45 -28.86
N LYS A 569 3.98 14.82 -29.82
CA LYS A 569 3.49 13.89 -30.85
C LYS A 569 4.59 13.58 -31.85
N THR A 570 5.42 12.61 -31.48
CA THR A 570 6.68 12.29 -32.18
C THR A 570 6.87 10.79 -32.42
N GLY A 571 6.07 9.95 -31.76
CA GLY A 571 6.29 8.50 -31.69
C GLY A 571 7.47 8.13 -30.80
N LEU A 572 7.56 6.85 -30.44
CA LEU A 572 8.56 6.34 -29.50
C LEU A 572 9.92 6.10 -30.19
N PRO A 573 11.03 6.72 -29.75
CA PRO A 573 12.35 6.54 -30.36
C PRO A 573 12.79 5.07 -30.50
N LYS A 574 12.46 4.21 -29.53
CA LYS A 574 12.82 2.78 -29.59
C LYS A 574 12.29 2.03 -30.81
N LEU A 575 11.19 2.51 -31.41
CA LEU A 575 10.57 1.88 -32.57
C LEU A 575 11.43 2.06 -33.84
N ASP A 576 12.27 3.09 -33.93
CA ASP A 576 13.16 3.30 -35.09
C ASP A 576 14.18 2.16 -35.30
N HIS A 577 14.43 1.36 -34.26
CA HIS A 577 15.31 0.19 -34.29
C HIS A 577 14.57 -1.11 -33.95
N ALA A 578 13.23 -1.10 -33.96
CA ALA A 578 12.43 -2.27 -33.73
C ALA A 578 12.37 -3.11 -35.01
N TYR A 579 12.76 -4.38 -34.89
CA TYR A 579 12.66 -5.37 -35.96
C TYR A 579 12.24 -6.71 -35.39
N LEU A 580 11.61 -7.52 -36.24
CA LEU A 580 11.42 -8.94 -36.07
C LEU A 580 12.55 -9.71 -36.75
N ASN A 581 13.06 -10.76 -36.11
CA ASN A 581 14.09 -11.60 -36.72
C ASN A 581 13.53 -12.32 -37.95
N LYS A 582 14.33 -12.44 -39.02
CA LYS A 582 13.92 -13.10 -40.27
C LYS A 582 13.40 -14.53 -40.10
N ASN A 583 13.91 -15.24 -39.09
CA ASN A 583 13.55 -16.63 -38.79
C ASN A 583 12.65 -16.74 -37.55
N ALA A 584 11.98 -15.64 -37.15
CA ALA A 584 11.02 -15.65 -36.06
C ALA A 584 9.88 -16.64 -36.38
N ASN A 585 9.65 -17.58 -35.48
CA ASN A 585 8.63 -18.63 -35.67
C ASN A 585 7.81 -18.92 -34.40
N LYS A 586 8.14 -18.26 -33.28
CA LYS A 586 7.48 -18.46 -32.00
C LYS A 586 6.14 -17.74 -31.94
N ILE A 587 5.32 -18.15 -30.98
CA ILE A 587 4.03 -17.59 -30.64
C ILE A 587 4.12 -17.17 -29.18
N ALA A 588 4.26 -15.86 -28.92
CA ALA A 588 4.39 -15.36 -27.56
C ALA A 588 3.03 -15.23 -26.90
N PHE A 589 2.92 -15.67 -25.65
CA PHE A 589 1.81 -15.31 -24.76
C PHE A 589 2.34 -14.54 -23.55
N MET A 590 1.92 -13.28 -23.43
CA MET A 590 2.40 -12.35 -22.41
C MET A 590 1.23 -11.59 -21.76
N PRO A 591 0.45 -12.23 -20.87
CA PRO A 591 -0.69 -11.58 -20.22
C PRO A 591 -0.24 -10.52 -19.20
N THR A 592 -1.13 -9.56 -18.92
CA THR A 592 -0.87 -8.52 -17.93
C THR A 592 -0.88 -9.02 -16.49
N TRP A 593 -0.05 -8.40 -15.66
CA TRP A 593 -0.06 -8.64 -14.22
C TRP A 593 -1.32 -8.06 -13.54
N ARG A 594 -1.91 -8.85 -12.63
CA ARG A 594 -3.14 -8.57 -11.87
C ARG A 594 -2.79 -8.15 -10.45
N TYR A 595 -2.55 -6.86 -10.26
CA TYR A 595 -2.03 -6.34 -8.99
C TYR A 595 -2.93 -6.61 -7.77
N TRP A 596 -4.24 -6.77 -7.98
CA TRP A 596 -5.19 -7.11 -6.91
C TRP A 596 -5.01 -8.54 -6.38
N GLU A 597 -4.27 -9.38 -7.10
CA GLU A 597 -3.96 -10.77 -6.72
C GLU A 597 -2.58 -10.88 -6.03
N GLU A 598 -1.90 -9.76 -5.77
CA GLU A 598 -0.56 -9.75 -5.19
C GLU A 598 -0.49 -10.49 -3.84
N MET A 599 -1.56 -10.47 -3.06
CA MET A 599 -1.60 -11.16 -1.77
C MET A 599 -1.47 -12.69 -1.90
N TYR A 600 -2.03 -13.29 -2.96
CA TYR A 600 -1.84 -14.72 -3.23
C TYR A 600 -0.38 -15.04 -3.53
N VAL A 601 0.32 -14.15 -4.24
CA VAL A 601 1.77 -14.30 -4.51
C VAL A 601 2.57 -14.22 -3.21
N VAL A 602 2.27 -13.21 -2.37
CA VAL A 602 2.94 -13.01 -1.08
C VAL A 602 2.75 -14.22 -0.15
N ASN A 603 1.59 -14.87 -0.21
CA ASN A 603 1.26 -16.04 0.58
C ASN A 603 1.72 -17.39 -0.04
N ASN A 604 2.49 -17.36 -1.15
CA ASN A 604 2.89 -18.55 -1.92
C ASN A 604 1.70 -19.38 -2.46
N GLU A 605 0.58 -18.74 -2.76
CA GLU A 605 -0.65 -19.34 -3.31
C GLU A 605 -0.86 -18.95 -4.78
N ILE A 606 0.23 -18.85 -5.55
CA ILE A 606 0.22 -18.38 -6.94
C ILE A 606 -0.78 -19.15 -7.82
N GLU A 607 -0.99 -20.44 -7.56
CA GLU A 607 -1.91 -21.31 -8.28
C GLU A 607 -3.38 -20.87 -8.19
N LYS A 608 -3.73 -20.07 -7.17
CA LYS A 608 -5.06 -19.49 -6.99
C LYS A 608 -5.27 -18.23 -7.82
N THR A 609 -4.22 -17.68 -8.40
CA THR A 609 -4.32 -16.46 -9.22
C THR A 609 -4.95 -16.81 -10.56
N SER A 610 -5.84 -15.94 -11.01
CA SER A 610 -6.40 -16.07 -12.35
C SER A 610 -5.30 -15.90 -13.42
N TYR A 611 -4.24 -15.12 -13.12
CA TYR A 611 -3.03 -15.02 -13.95
C TYR A 611 -2.36 -16.38 -14.21
N TYR A 612 -2.21 -17.18 -13.16
CA TYR A 612 -1.65 -18.53 -13.27
C TYR A 612 -2.57 -19.45 -14.07
N GLN A 613 -3.87 -19.44 -13.78
CA GLN A 613 -4.86 -20.27 -14.46
C GLN A 613 -4.85 -20.02 -15.97
N SER A 614 -4.86 -18.75 -16.38
CA SER A 614 -4.78 -18.36 -17.79
C SER A 614 -3.54 -18.92 -18.51
N ILE A 615 -2.38 -18.92 -17.84
CA ILE A 615 -1.16 -19.52 -18.42
C ILE A 615 -1.30 -21.04 -18.58
N ILE A 616 -1.86 -21.74 -17.59
CA ILE A 616 -2.08 -23.19 -17.66
C ILE A 616 -3.03 -23.55 -18.81
N GLU A 617 -4.14 -22.83 -18.92
CA GLU A 617 -5.15 -23.08 -19.94
C GLU A 617 -4.59 -22.87 -21.35
N VAL A 618 -3.81 -21.81 -21.56
CA VAL A 618 -3.12 -21.57 -22.84
C VAL A 618 -2.10 -22.68 -23.14
N ILE A 619 -1.31 -23.13 -22.16
CA ILE A 619 -0.38 -24.26 -22.35
C ILE A 619 -1.14 -25.52 -22.79
N ASP A 620 -2.24 -25.86 -22.11
CA ASP A 620 -3.07 -27.02 -22.43
C ASP A 620 -3.70 -26.92 -23.83
N ALA A 621 -4.20 -25.74 -24.20
CA ALA A 621 -4.74 -25.48 -25.54
C ALA A 621 -3.68 -25.69 -26.64
N PHE A 622 -2.46 -25.17 -26.44
CA PHE A 622 -1.35 -25.35 -27.38
C PHE A 622 -0.85 -26.80 -27.43
N GLU A 623 -0.85 -27.51 -26.30
CA GLU A 623 -0.49 -28.94 -26.23
C GLU A 623 -1.50 -29.77 -27.03
N LYS A 624 -2.80 -29.53 -26.86
CA LYS A 624 -3.87 -30.19 -27.63
C LYS A 624 -3.83 -29.87 -29.12
N ALA A 625 -3.45 -28.65 -29.50
CA ALA A 625 -3.33 -28.20 -30.88
C ALA A 625 -2.02 -28.64 -31.56
N GLY A 626 -1.09 -29.28 -30.86
CA GLY A 626 0.23 -29.64 -31.41
C GLY A 626 1.14 -28.44 -31.69
N LEU A 627 0.89 -27.30 -31.05
CA LEU A 627 1.62 -26.03 -31.23
C LEU A 627 2.58 -25.73 -30.08
N LEU A 628 2.70 -26.61 -29.08
CA LEU A 628 3.47 -26.37 -27.86
C LEU A 628 4.92 -25.95 -28.13
N ASP A 629 5.61 -26.56 -29.10
CA ASP A 629 6.99 -26.22 -29.43
C ASP A 629 7.17 -24.81 -30.01
N ARG A 630 6.09 -24.19 -30.50
CA ARG A 630 6.08 -22.80 -30.97
C ARG A 630 5.74 -21.82 -29.86
N LEU A 631 5.11 -22.26 -28.77
CA LEU A 631 4.71 -21.39 -27.66
C LEU A 631 5.92 -20.80 -26.94
N LEU A 632 5.79 -19.52 -26.57
CA LEU A 632 6.71 -18.82 -25.70
C LEU A 632 5.91 -18.07 -24.62
N ILE A 633 5.88 -18.61 -23.40
CA ILE A 633 5.30 -17.98 -22.23
C ILE A 633 6.29 -16.95 -21.67
N VAL A 634 5.83 -15.70 -21.54
CA VAL A 634 6.62 -14.61 -20.97
C VAL A 634 5.98 -14.17 -19.66
N PRO A 635 6.30 -14.84 -18.53
CA PRO A 635 5.70 -14.49 -17.26
C PRO A 635 6.23 -13.15 -16.76
N HIS A 636 5.39 -12.42 -16.03
CA HIS A 636 5.81 -11.20 -15.36
C HIS A 636 6.96 -11.50 -14.39
N ASN A 637 7.90 -10.55 -14.21
CA ASN A 637 9.12 -10.75 -13.41
C ASN A 637 8.87 -11.24 -11.97
N LYS A 638 7.71 -10.94 -11.38
CA LYS A 638 7.31 -11.44 -10.05
C LYS A 638 7.05 -12.96 -10.02
N PHE A 639 6.73 -13.56 -11.16
CA PHE A 639 6.39 -14.98 -11.32
C PHE A 639 7.52 -15.78 -11.97
N ALA A 640 8.44 -15.10 -12.65
CA ALA A 640 9.59 -15.67 -13.33
C ALA A 640 10.31 -16.76 -12.52
N GLN A 641 10.54 -16.52 -11.23
CA GLN A 641 11.19 -17.50 -10.36
C GLN A 641 10.30 -18.71 -10.07
N TYR A 642 9.03 -18.49 -9.72
CA TYR A 642 8.08 -19.57 -9.44
C TYR A 642 7.89 -20.49 -10.66
N PHE A 643 7.76 -19.91 -11.86
CA PHE A 643 7.69 -20.69 -13.10
C PHE A 643 8.97 -21.51 -13.34
N LYS A 644 10.16 -20.91 -13.16
CA LYS A 644 11.43 -21.64 -13.31
C LYS A 644 11.57 -22.82 -12.34
N GLU A 645 11.06 -22.69 -11.12
CA GLU A 645 11.19 -23.72 -10.09
C GLU A 645 10.17 -24.86 -10.25
N ASN A 646 8.93 -24.54 -10.64
CA ASN A 646 7.80 -25.48 -10.61
C ASN A 646 7.41 -26.04 -12.00
N PHE A 647 7.80 -25.40 -13.10
CA PHE A 647 7.42 -25.79 -14.47
C PHE A 647 8.55 -26.48 -15.22
N LYS A 648 9.22 -27.47 -14.61
CA LYS A 648 10.34 -28.17 -15.26
C LYS A 648 9.94 -28.84 -16.59
N LYS A 649 8.72 -29.39 -16.70
CA LYS A 649 8.17 -29.94 -17.95
C LYS A 649 8.11 -28.88 -19.07
N TYR A 650 7.77 -27.66 -18.73
CA TYR A 650 7.52 -26.55 -19.66
C TYR A 650 8.66 -25.52 -19.70
N ALA A 651 9.83 -25.85 -19.15
CA ALA A 651 10.94 -24.90 -19.06
C ALA A 651 11.44 -24.40 -20.43
N HIS A 652 11.28 -25.22 -21.49
CA HIS A 652 11.71 -24.89 -22.85
C HIS A 652 10.81 -23.86 -23.56
N ILE A 653 9.59 -23.61 -23.05
CA ILE A 653 8.67 -22.60 -23.57
C ILE A 653 8.61 -21.34 -22.70
N ILE A 654 9.42 -21.23 -21.63
CA ILE A 654 9.36 -20.09 -20.70
C ILE A 654 10.59 -19.20 -20.89
N ASP A 655 10.37 -17.92 -21.24
CA ASP A 655 11.43 -16.90 -21.26
C ASP A 655 11.00 -15.67 -20.46
N THR A 656 11.89 -15.18 -19.61
CA THR A 656 11.65 -14.03 -18.74
C THR A 656 12.08 -12.70 -19.37
N ASN A 657 12.61 -12.73 -20.59
CA ASN A 657 13.06 -11.55 -21.32
C ASN A 657 12.03 -11.13 -22.39
N PRO A 658 11.26 -10.04 -22.16
CA PRO A 658 10.30 -9.54 -23.15
C PRO A 658 10.94 -9.17 -24.50
N THR A 659 12.22 -8.78 -24.51
CA THR A 659 12.94 -8.45 -25.75
C THR A 659 13.12 -9.67 -26.64
N GLU A 660 13.36 -10.86 -26.08
CA GLU A 660 13.46 -12.10 -26.88
C GLU A 660 12.12 -12.46 -27.49
N ALA A 661 11.03 -12.29 -26.73
CA ALA A 661 9.68 -12.51 -27.24
C ALA A 661 9.35 -11.57 -28.40
N LEU A 662 9.64 -10.27 -28.27
CA LEU A 662 9.42 -9.28 -29.33
C LEU A 662 10.22 -9.54 -30.60
N LYS A 663 11.41 -10.14 -30.50
CA LYS A 663 12.29 -10.40 -31.67
C LYS A 663 12.03 -11.72 -32.36
N ASN A 664 11.56 -12.75 -31.64
CA ASN A 664 11.50 -14.12 -32.16
C ASN A 664 10.07 -14.63 -32.36
N SER A 665 9.04 -13.87 -31.97
CA SER A 665 7.64 -14.32 -32.06
C SER A 665 6.94 -13.68 -33.25
N ILE A 666 6.52 -14.51 -34.20
CA ILE A 666 5.78 -14.11 -35.39
C ILE A 666 4.30 -13.87 -35.09
N ILE A 667 3.77 -14.48 -34.03
CA ILE A 667 2.46 -14.17 -33.45
C ILE A 667 2.67 -13.69 -32.01
N PHE A 668 1.96 -12.65 -31.59
CA PHE A 668 2.05 -12.07 -30.26
C PHE A 668 0.68 -11.96 -29.61
N ILE A 669 0.49 -12.65 -28.49
CA ILE A 669 -0.79 -12.81 -27.79
C ILE A 669 -0.71 -12.10 -26.43
N THR A 670 -1.68 -11.23 -26.13
CA THR A 670 -1.83 -10.59 -24.81
C THR A 670 -3.29 -10.20 -24.56
N ASP A 671 -3.59 -9.77 -23.34
CA ASP A 671 -4.82 -9.07 -22.95
C ASP A 671 -4.72 -7.53 -23.16
N TYR A 672 -4.57 -6.74 -22.10
CA TYR A 672 -4.52 -5.27 -22.12
C TYR A 672 -3.09 -4.73 -21.91
N SER A 673 -2.12 -5.18 -22.72
CA SER A 673 -0.71 -4.78 -22.60
C SER A 673 -0.26 -3.88 -23.75
N SER A 674 0.42 -2.78 -23.45
CA SER A 674 0.98 -1.88 -24.46
C SER A 674 2.12 -2.51 -25.28
N ILE A 675 2.67 -3.64 -24.84
CA ILE A 675 3.76 -4.33 -25.56
C ILE A 675 3.31 -4.88 -26.92
N ILE A 676 2.01 -5.16 -27.10
CA ILE A 676 1.47 -5.62 -28.39
C ILE A 676 1.69 -4.59 -29.49
N TYR A 677 1.67 -3.29 -29.16
CA TYR A 677 1.92 -2.24 -30.14
C TYR A 677 3.37 -2.20 -30.62
N ASP A 678 4.33 -2.59 -29.77
CA ASP A 678 5.75 -2.80 -30.13
C ASP A 678 5.88 -4.05 -31.02
N ALA A 679 5.13 -5.12 -30.72
CA ALA A 679 5.11 -6.34 -31.53
C ALA A 679 4.54 -6.09 -32.94
N ILE A 680 3.42 -5.37 -33.05
CA ILE A 680 2.81 -5.00 -34.33
C ILE A 680 3.79 -4.16 -35.15
N TYR A 681 4.46 -3.16 -34.53
CA TYR A 681 5.47 -2.34 -35.22
C TYR A 681 6.59 -3.18 -35.85
N ARG A 682 7.00 -4.26 -35.18
CA ARG A 682 8.04 -5.17 -35.66
C ARG A 682 7.58 -6.06 -36.81
N GLY A 683 6.28 -6.15 -37.05
CA GLY A 683 5.66 -7.02 -38.04
C GLY A 683 5.15 -8.35 -37.48
N ALA A 684 4.98 -8.48 -36.16
CA ALA A 684 4.33 -9.66 -35.59
C ALA A 684 2.79 -9.56 -35.76
N TYR A 685 2.14 -10.71 -35.92
CA TYR A 685 0.69 -10.83 -35.97
C TYR A 685 0.10 -10.76 -34.54
N PRO A 686 -0.67 -9.72 -34.18
CA PRO A 686 -1.28 -9.55 -32.87
C PRO A 686 -2.51 -10.45 -32.69
N ILE A 687 -2.72 -10.96 -31.49
CA ILE A 687 -4.00 -11.55 -31.06
C ILE A 687 -4.34 -11.05 -29.65
N PHE A 688 -5.57 -10.60 -29.46
CA PHE A 688 -6.09 -10.13 -28.18
C PHE A 688 -6.87 -11.24 -27.48
N TYR A 689 -6.29 -11.80 -26.42
CA TYR A 689 -6.92 -12.87 -25.64
C TYR A 689 -7.76 -12.27 -24.50
N TRP A 690 -9.07 -12.19 -24.71
CA TRP A 690 -10.03 -11.46 -23.87
C TRP A 690 -11.03 -12.37 -23.14
N LYS A 691 -10.67 -13.64 -22.92
CA LYS A 691 -11.46 -14.58 -22.11
C LYS A 691 -11.92 -14.00 -20.77
N GLU A 692 -11.05 -13.26 -20.10
CA GLU A 692 -11.31 -12.70 -18.77
C GLU A 692 -11.64 -11.19 -18.79
N LYS A 693 -12.08 -10.65 -19.93
CA LYS A 693 -12.35 -9.22 -20.11
C LYS A 693 -13.17 -8.61 -18.97
N ASP A 694 -14.33 -9.18 -18.68
CA ASP A 694 -15.24 -8.63 -17.66
C ASP A 694 -14.62 -8.64 -16.26
N TYR A 695 -13.86 -9.70 -15.95
CA TYR A 695 -13.10 -9.81 -14.70
C TYR A 695 -12.02 -8.72 -14.61
N LEU A 696 -11.26 -8.50 -15.69
CA LEU A 696 -10.21 -7.48 -15.74
C LEU A 696 -10.82 -6.07 -15.59
N ILE A 697 -11.87 -5.74 -16.33
CA ILE A 697 -12.55 -4.42 -16.26
C ILE A 697 -13.09 -4.15 -14.86
N LYS A 698 -13.78 -5.13 -14.26
CA LYS A 698 -14.32 -5.01 -12.89
C LYS A 698 -13.23 -4.70 -11.87
N ASN A 699 -12.07 -5.35 -11.99
CA ASN A 699 -10.96 -5.16 -11.05
C ASN A 699 -10.13 -3.90 -11.34
N TYR A 700 -10.00 -3.48 -12.60
CA TYR A 700 -9.45 -2.17 -12.94
C TYR A 700 -10.32 -1.04 -12.38
N LYS A 701 -11.62 -1.28 -12.17
CA LYS A 701 -12.61 -0.28 -11.74
C LYS A 701 -12.75 0.88 -12.73
N ALA A 702 -12.41 0.63 -13.98
CA ALA A 702 -12.43 1.58 -15.08
C ALA A 702 -12.45 0.81 -16.42
N THR A 703 -12.96 1.44 -17.47
CA THR A 703 -13.08 0.83 -18.80
C THR A 703 -11.82 1.11 -19.63
N PRO A 704 -11.10 0.07 -20.10
CA PRO A 704 -9.95 0.24 -20.98
C PRO A 704 -10.31 1.04 -22.24
N PRO A 705 -9.41 1.89 -22.76
CA PRO A 705 -9.65 2.60 -24.02
C PRO A 705 -9.65 1.63 -25.22
N LEU A 706 -8.89 0.53 -25.10
CA LEU A 706 -8.86 -0.57 -26.06
C LEU A 706 -10.13 -1.45 -25.91
N ASN A 707 -10.84 -1.66 -27.01
CA ASN A 707 -12.10 -2.40 -27.08
C ASN A 707 -12.31 -3.01 -28.48
N GLU A 708 -13.42 -3.70 -28.70
CA GLU A 708 -13.73 -4.42 -29.93
C GLU A 708 -13.65 -3.55 -31.20
N SER A 709 -14.02 -2.27 -31.11
CA SER A 709 -14.05 -1.40 -32.27
C SER A 709 -12.67 -0.92 -32.70
N ASN A 710 -11.69 -0.87 -31.78
CA ASN A 710 -10.37 -0.29 -32.04
C ASN A 710 -9.20 -1.26 -31.81
N ALA A 711 -9.45 -2.53 -31.49
CA ALA A 711 -8.40 -3.55 -31.37
C ALA A 711 -7.68 -3.77 -32.71
N PRO A 712 -6.34 -3.55 -32.80
CA PRO A 712 -5.58 -3.71 -34.04
C PRO A 712 -5.19 -5.17 -34.31
N GLY A 713 -6.12 -6.10 -34.14
CA GLY A 713 -5.91 -7.53 -34.34
C GLY A 713 -7.16 -8.34 -33.96
N PRO A 714 -7.21 -9.62 -34.31
CA PRO A 714 -8.30 -10.51 -33.91
C PRO A 714 -8.40 -10.65 -32.39
N ILE A 715 -9.62 -10.92 -31.92
CA ILE A 715 -9.96 -11.09 -30.51
C ILE A 715 -10.44 -12.53 -30.32
N ALA A 716 -9.90 -13.20 -29.31
CA ALA A 716 -10.33 -14.53 -28.89
C ALA A 716 -10.86 -14.47 -27.45
N TYR A 717 -12.07 -15.00 -27.24
CA TYR A 717 -12.75 -15.02 -25.94
C TYR A 717 -12.64 -16.38 -25.22
N ASP A 718 -12.10 -17.40 -25.88
CA ASP A 718 -11.77 -18.68 -25.26
C ASP A 718 -10.58 -19.35 -25.97
N GLU A 719 -10.16 -20.51 -25.45
CA GLU A 719 -9.03 -21.27 -25.99
C GLU A 719 -9.28 -21.79 -27.41
N ALA A 720 -10.53 -22.13 -27.76
CA ALA A 720 -10.85 -22.67 -29.07
C ALA A 720 -10.76 -21.57 -30.14
N GLU A 721 -11.33 -20.40 -29.86
CA GLU A 721 -11.18 -19.19 -30.68
C GLU A 721 -9.71 -18.78 -30.79
N LEU A 722 -8.94 -18.87 -29.69
CA LEU A 722 -7.52 -18.52 -29.71
C LEU A 722 -6.73 -19.40 -30.69
N ILE A 723 -6.95 -20.72 -30.65
CA ILE A 723 -6.29 -21.66 -31.57
C ILE A 723 -6.77 -21.46 -33.01
N ASP A 724 -8.05 -21.17 -33.23
CA ASP A 724 -8.60 -20.88 -34.56
C ASP A 724 -7.94 -19.63 -35.18
N GLU A 725 -7.84 -18.53 -34.42
CA GLU A 725 -7.17 -17.31 -34.89
C GLU A 725 -5.67 -17.52 -35.15
N ILE A 726 -5.00 -18.36 -34.36
CA ILE A 726 -3.60 -18.75 -34.63
C ILE A 726 -3.49 -19.51 -35.95
N ASN A 727 -4.37 -20.48 -36.21
CA ASN A 727 -4.34 -21.26 -37.45
C ASN A 727 -4.65 -20.39 -38.66
N LYS A 728 -5.66 -19.50 -38.57
CA LYS A 728 -5.94 -18.49 -39.61
C LYS A 728 -4.72 -17.60 -39.89
N ALA A 729 -4.02 -17.15 -38.85
CA ALA A 729 -2.80 -16.37 -39.01
C ALA A 729 -1.70 -17.17 -39.72
N ILE A 730 -1.51 -18.45 -39.38
CA ILE A 730 -0.53 -19.33 -40.04
C ILE A 730 -0.89 -19.56 -41.51
N ASP A 731 -2.13 -19.92 -41.79
CA ASP A 731 -2.63 -20.21 -43.15
C ASP A 731 -2.61 -18.96 -44.05
N GLY A 732 -2.86 -17.80 -43.45
CA GLY A 732 -2.76 -16.48 -44.08
C GLY A 732 -1.33 -15.92 -44.19
N ASN A 733 -0.30 -16.71 -43.90
CA ASN A 733 1.11 -16.27 -43.89
C ASN A 733 1.38 -15.03 -43.02
N TYR A 734 0.68 -14.91 -41.90
CA TYR A 734 0.82 -13.83 -40.91
C TYR A 734 0.51 -12.44 -41.46
N ILE A 735 -0.26 -12.36 -42.54
CA ILE A 735 -0.68 -11.08 -43.13
C ILE A 735 -1.92 -10.58 -42.39
N LEU A 736 -1.81 -9.39 -41.79
CA LEU A 736 -2.94 -8.69 -41.17
C LEU A 736 -3.87 -8.11 -42.22
N ASN A 737 -5.18 -8.18 -41.96
CA ASN A 737 -6.19 -7.48 -42.73
C ASN A 737 -5.96 -5.95 -42.66
N GLU A 738 -6.28 -5.23 -43.75
CA GLU A 738 -6.16 -3.77 -43.84
C GLU A 738 -6.90 -3.03 -42.73
N GLU A 739 -8.06 -3.55 -42.29
CA GLU A 739 -8.82 -2.97 -41.17
C GLU A 739 -8.00 -2.93 -39.86
N TYR A 740 -7.27 -4.01 -39.54
CA TYR A 740 -6.43 -4.05 -38.35
C TYR A 740 -5.22 -3.14 -38.48
N ASN A 741 -4.66 -3.01 -39.68
CA ASN A 741 -3.59 -2.05 -39.96
C ASN A 741 -4.07 -0.61 -39.76
N HIS A 742 -5.28 -0.26 -40.22
CA HIS A 742 -5.86 1.07 -40.00
C HIS A 742 -6.07 1.36 -38.51
N LYS A 743 -6.63 0.41 -37.75
CA LYS A 743 -6.78 0.54 -36.29
C LYS A 743 -5.42 0.74 -35.60
N TYR A 744 -4.37 0.07 -36.06
CA TYR A 744 -3.02 0.29 -35.54
C TYR A 744 -2.49 1.68 -35.87
N GLU A 745 -2.71 2.18 -37.10
CA GLU A 745 -2.28 3.51 -37.54
C GLU A 745 -2.97 4.64 -36.76
N GLU A 746 -4.21 4.44 -36.31
CA GLU A 746 -4.88 5.36 -35.39
C GLU A 746 -4.22 5.41 -34.00
N ILE A 747 -3.68 4.26 -33.53
CA ILE A 747 -3.00 4.15 -32.24
C ILE A 747 -1.55 4.65 -32.34
N ASN A 748 -0.87 4.37 -33.45
CA ASN A 748 0.49 4.78 -33.75
C ASN A 748 0.58 5.36 -35.17
N GLU A 749 0.57 6.70 -35.27
CA GLU A 749 0.58 7.40 -36.55
C GLU A 749 1.95 7.36 -37.25
N PHE A 750 3.01 6.96 -36.55
CA PHE A 750 4.38 7.03 -37.04
C PHE A 750 4.92 5.65 -37.43
N LYS A 751 5.19 5.47 -38.72
CA LYS A 751 5.76 4.23 -39.31
C LYS A 751 7.03 4.44 -40.12
N ASP A 752 7.58 5.65 -40.09
CA ASP A 752 8.68 6.07 -40.96
C ASP A 752 10.07 5.94 -40.34
N ASN A 753 10.17 5.40 -39.12
CA ASN A 753 11.40 5.29 -38.35
C ASN A 753 12.13 6.64 -38.13
N GLN A 754 11.37 7.75 -38.06
CA GLN A 754 11.90 9.09 -37.79
C GLN A 754 11.50 9.61 -36.40
N ASN A 755 11.10 8.72 -35.48
CA ASN A 755 10.60 9.13 -34.17
C ASN A 755 11.66 9.87 -33.35
N THR A 756 12.88 9.34 -33.34
CA THR A 756 14.06 9.92 -32.67
C THR A 756 14.36 11.31 -33.20
N LYS A 757 14.27 11.51 -34.52
CA LYS A 757 14.53 12.81 -35.15
C LYS A 757 13.55 13.87 -34.67
N ARG A 758 12.25 13.55 -34.64
CA ARG A 758 11.20 14.46 -34.17
C ARG A 758 11.38 14.85 -32.70
N VAL A 759 11.77 13.89 -31.85
CA VAL A 759 12.07 14.19 -30.44
C VAL A 759 13.28 15.11 -30.33
N ILE A 760 14.35 14.87 -31.09
CA ILE A 760 15.54 15.75 -31.12
C ILE A 760 15.15 17.17 -31.53
N GLU A 761 14.35 17.33 -32.58
CA GLU A 761 13.85 18.64 -33.04
C GLU A 761 13.11 19.36 -31.90
N LYS A 762 12.25 18.63 -31.16
CA LYS A 762 11.52 19.21 -30.04
C LYS A 762 12.42 19.63 -28.88
N LEU A 763 13.44 18.82 -28.57
CA LEU A 763 14.42 19.16 -27.54
C LEU A 763 15.29 20.37 -27.93
N ILE A 764 15.59 20.56 -29.22
CA ILE A 764 16.29 21.76 -29.72
C ILE A 764 15.39 23.00 -29.61
N GLU A 765 14.12 22.88 -30.01
CA GLU A 765 13.11 23.95 -29.88
C GLU A 765 12.99 24.43 -28.42
N ASP A 766 12.96 23.46 -27.49
CA ASP A 766 12.88 23.72 -26.06
C ASP A 766 14.23 24.12 -25.42
N LYS A 767 15.29 24.30 -26.23
CA LYS A 767 16.65 24.69 -25.81
C LYS A 767 17.28 23.72 -24.80
N VAL A 768 17.00 22.43 -24.91
CA VAL A 768 17.57 21.36 -24.07
C VAL A 768 18.96 20.94 -24.57
N LEU A 769 19.16 20.90 -25.90
CA LEU A 769 20.35 20.34 -26.57
C LEU A 769 21.41 21.35 -27.01
#